data_AF-A0A521V147-F1
#
_entry.id   AF-A0A521V147-F1
#
_cell.length_a   1.000
_cell.length_b   1.000
_cell.length_c   1.000
_cell.angle_alpha   90.00
_cell.angle_beta   90.00
_cell.angle_gamma   90.00
#
_symmetry.space_group_name_H-M   'P 1'
#
loop_
_entity.id
_entity.type
_entity.pdbx_description
1 polymer ?
#
loop_
_entity_poly.entity_id
_entity_poly.type
_entity_poly.pdbx_seq_one_letter_code
_entity_poly.pdbx_strand_id
1 'polypeptide(L)'
;MTGHDRWIVLKFGGTSVSRRERWDTIGRLARERAETTGARVLVVVSALSGVTNELQAIANGDAIEARCAALVERHRAFAVELGLDPAIPPVAERLQALATLSGDPRARELDLAWQAEVLAQGELLSSTLGVAYLRSQGLGFEWCDARDWLDAMALPNQSAWSLRLCVSCRTQPASDWRQRFDAQPATLLLTQGFIARHGDGGSAILGRGGSDTSAACFGALLGAERVEIWTDVPGMFSANPREVPEARLLARLDYAEAQEIATTGAKVLHPRSIGPCRESRVPMAILDTSRPDLPGTRIDASAATVPGVKAISRRNGIVLVSMESVGMWQQVGFLADVFERFKRHGLSVDLIGSSETNVTVSLDPSDNLVSGNVLEALSADLAQVCRVKVIVPCAAITLVGRGMRSMLHRLSDIWATFGRERVHLVSQSSNDLNLTFVVDEADADGLVPLLHEELVRSGAMPMRDGSVFGPTWQEITHGRQARATPWWVEHRDALLQRAAQGTPRYAYHLPTVRERARALLAVDAVDRRSYALKANPHPAILRALAEVGYGFECVSLGELEHVFATMPGLAAERVLFTPSFAPRDEYVAALARGCIVTVDNLEVLRQWPGLFRGRALWLRLDLGRGAGHHDKVRTGGSDAKFGLPVARLDDFLAAARELDVRVTGLHAHLGSGVQAAAHWRDVYAELCLLAERIPTVDTIDIGGGLPVPYVAEEAPFDLATWEAGLAPIKAAYPQYALAIEPGRYLVAEAGVLLLTATQLVDKDGVRRVGCDAGMNALLRPALYDAWHEVANLSRLDNRNDADFDVVGPICESGDVLARQRRLPSTTAPGDVILVADAGAYGMAMANTYNLRALPVEDILDD
;
A
#
# COMPACT_ATOMS: atom_id res chain seq x y z
N MET A 1 -6.65 0.96 -43.75
CA MET A 1 -7.73 0.08 -43.25
C MET A 1 -9.00 0.90 -43.14
N THR A 2 -10.03 0.55 -43.90
CA THR A 2 -11.38 1.11 -43.76
C THR A 2 -11.95 0.74 -42.38
N GLY A 3 -12.80 1.57 -41.78
CA GLY A 3 -13.30 1.38 -40.39
C GLY A 3 -13.96 0.02 -40.10
N HIS A 4 -14.36 -0.73 -41.12
CA HIS A 4 -15.00 -2.04 -41.00
C HIS A 4 -14.10 -3.19 -40.49
N ASP A 5 -12.78 -3.02 -40.42
CA ASP A 5 -11.84 -4.10 -40.02
C ASP A 5 -11.37 -4.03 -38.56
N ARG A 6 -11.70 -2.96 -37.83
CA ARG A 6 -11.21 -2.74 -36.45
C ARG A 6 -12.24 -3.22 -35.42
N TRP A 7 -11.76 -3.91 -34.39
CA TRP A 7 -12.57 -4.43 -33.30
C TRP A 7 -12.08 -3.94 -31.94
N ILE A 8 -13.01 -3.68 -31.03
CA ILE A 8 -12.77 -3.50 -29.60
C ILE A 8 -13.58 -4.55 -28.85
N VAL A 9 -12.95 -5.27 -27.93
CA VAL A 9 -13.64 -6.28 -27.11
C VAL A 9 -13.85 -5.72 -25.71
N LEU A 10 -15.10 -5.73 -25.24
CA LEU A 10 -15.48 -5.28 -23.90
C LEU A 10 -15.99 -6.46 -23.10
N LYS A 11 -15.41 -6.74 -21.94
CA LYS A 11 -15.88 -7.81 -21.06
C LYS A 11 -16.51 -7.25 -19.81
N PHE A 12 -17.69 -7.77 -19.44
CA PHE A 12 -18.38 -7.41 -18.20
C PHE A 12 -18.58 -8.64 -17.31
N GLY A 13 -18.18 -8.53 -16.04
CA GLY A 13 -18.37 -9.59 -15.04
C GLY A 13 -19.80 -9.71 -14.52
N GLY A 14 -20.07 -10.72 -13.70
CA GLY A 14 -21.44 -11.02 -13.23
C GLY A 14 -22.11 -9.88 -12.45
N THR A 15 -21.36 -9.16 -11.62
CA THR A 15 -21.85 -7.96 -10.91
C THR A 15 -22.27 -6.85 -11.86
N SER A 16 -21.62 -6.74 -13.02
CA SER A 16 -21.89 -5.74 -14.06
C SER A 16 -23.08 -6.09 -14.95
N VAL A 17 -23.65 -7.30 -14.86
CA VAL A 17 -24.82 -7.70 -15.67
C VAL A 17 -26.05 -8.04 -14.83
N SER A 18 -25.97 -7.87 -13.50
CA SER A 18 -27.04 -8.28 -12.57
C SER A 18 -28.07 -7.20 -12.23
N ARG A 19 -27.97 -6.00 -12.81
CA ARG A 19 -28.86 -4.88 -12.53
C ARG A 19 -29.15 -4.11 -13.82
N ARG A 20 -30.36 -3.56 -13.94
CA ARG A 20 -30.75 -2.74 -15.10
C ARG A 20 -29.79 -1.58 -15.39
N GLU A 21 -29.46 -0.76 -14.38
CA GLU A 21 -28.58 0.42 -14.52
C GLU A 21 -27.20 0.07 -15.12
N ARG A 22 -26.73 -1.16 -14.87
CA ARG A 22 -25.46 -1.63 -15.42
C ARG A 22 -25.57 -1.98 -16.91
N TRP A 23 -26.70 -2.53 -17.35
CA TRP A 23 -26.97 -2.72 -18.77
C TRP A 23 -27.08 -1.40 -19.55
N ASP A 24 -27.64 -0.35 -18.93
CA ASP A 24 -27.61 1.00 -19.50
C ASP A 24 -26.17 1.51 -19.70
N THR A 25 -25.32 1.25 -18.71
CA THR A 25 -23.89 1.56 -18.78
C THR A 25 -23.18 0.78 -19.87
N ILE A 26 -23.43 -0.53 -20.00
CA ILE A 26 -22.88 -1.39 -21.07
C ILE A 26 -23.26 -0.84 -22.44
N GLY A 27 -24.54 -0.52 -22.65
CA GLY A 27 -25.04 0.04 -23.91
C GLY A 27 -24.39 1.37 -24.26
N ARG A 28 -24.28 2.28 -23.28
CA ARG A 28 -23.62 3.58 -23.43
C ARG A 28 -22.15 3.43 -23.81
N LEU A 29 -21.39 2.60 -23.07
CA LEU A 29 -19.96 2.39 -23.30
C LEU A 29 -19.70 1.77 -24.67
N ALA A 30 -20.45 0.75 -25.06
CA ALA A 30 -20.28 0.10 -26.36
C ALA A 30 -20.56 1.07 -27.52
N ARG A 31 -21.63 1.88 -27.42
CA ARG A 31 -21.95 2.90 -28.42
C ARG A 31 -20.86 3.98 -28.49
N GLU A 32 -20.44 4.51 -27.35
CA GLU A 32 -19.39 5.53 -27.26
C GLU A 32 -18.08 5.05 -27.90
N ARG A 33 -17.66 3.81 -27.63
CA ARG A 33 -16.46 3.22 -28.23
C ARG A 33 -16.60 3.08 -29.75
N ALA A 34 -17.75 2.61 -30.24
CA ALA A 34 -18.01 2.48 -31.67
C ALA A 34 -17.97 3.84 -32.39
N GLU A 35 -18.61 4.86 -31.83
CA GLU A 35 -18.70 6.20 -32.41
C GLU A 35 -17.35 6.93 -32.39
N THR A 36 -16.61 6.86 -31.28
CA THR A 36 -15.35 7.60 -31.11
C THR A 36 -14.18 7.00 -31.88
N THR A 37 -14.15 5.68 -32.07
CA THR A 37 -13.04 4.98 -32.73
C THR A 37 -13.34 4.58 -34.17
N GLY A 38 -14.63 4.54 -34.55
CA GLY A 38 -15.09 3.97 -35.80
C GLY A 38 -14.91 2.45 -35.90
N ALA A 39 -14.59 1.77 -34.79
CA ALA A 39 -14.42 0.33 -34.70
C ALA A 39 -15.74 -0.38 -34.37
N ARG A 40 -15.83 -1.66 -34.73
CA ARG A 40 -16.89 -2.56 -34.28
C ARG A 40 -16.62 -2.99 -32.84
N VAL A 41 -17.68 -3.27 -32.09
CA VAL A 41 -17.58 -3.62 -30.66
C VAL A 41 -18.17 -5.00 -30.41
N LEU A 42 -17.39 -5.86 -29.77
CA LEU A 42 -17.83 -7.16 -29.28
C LEU A 42 -17.92 -7.12 -27.75
N VAL A 43 -19.12 -7.27 -27.22
CA VAL A 43 -19.38 -7.33 -25.77
C VAL A 43 -19.43 -8.79 -25.32
N VAL A 44 -18.59 -9.15 -24.36
CA VAL A 44 -18.51 -10.49 -23.74
C VAL A 44 -19.07 -10.39 -22.32
N VAL A 45 -20.07 -11.21 -22.01
CA VAL A 45 -20.72 -11.18 -20.68
C VAL A 45 -20.56 -12.49 -19.91
N SER A 46 -20.43 -12.38 -18.59
CA SER A 46 -20.56 -13.49 -17.64
C SER A 46 -22.02 -13.75 -17.28
N ALA A 47 -22.32 -14.86 -16.62
CA ALA A 47 -23.61 -15.10 -15.97
C ALA A 47 -23.93 -14.04 -14.90
N LEU A 48 -25.22 -13.91 -14.53
CA LEU A 48 -25.63 -13.06 -13.41
C LEU A 48 -24.95 -13.50 -12.10
N SER A 49 -24.70 -12.56 -11.20
CA SER A 49 -23.97 -12.79 -9.95
C SER A 49 -24.58 -13.95 -9.13
N GLY A 50 -23.76 -14.94 -8.80
CA GLY A 50 -24.18 -16.13 -8.06
C GLY A 50 -24.86 -17.23 -8.90
N VAL A 51 -25.23 -16.99 -10.16
CA VAL A 51 -25.85 -18.03 -11.02
C VAL A 51 -24.87 -19.17 -11.32
N THR A 52 -23.61 -18.86 -11.63
CA THR A 52 -22.59 -19.91 -11.89
C THR A 52 -22.38 -20.83 -10.68
N ASN A 53 -22.45 -20.32 -9.45
CA ASN A 53 -22.32 -21.14 -8.25
C ASN A 53 -23.51 -22.11 -8.09
N GLU A 54 -24.72 -21.64 -8.38
CA GLU A 54 -25.92 -22.49 -8.39
C GLU A 54 -25.85 -23.55 -9.50
N LEU A 55 -25.39 -23.18 -10.70
CA LEU A 55 -25.18 -24.12 -11.79
C LEU A 55 -24.08 -25.15 -11.48
N GLN A 56 -23.04 -24.75 -10.74
CA GLN A 56 -22.01 -25.68 -10.27
C GLN A 56 -22.57 -26.68 -9.26
N ALA A 57 -23.43 -26.24 -8.33
CA ALA A 57 -24.14 -27.12 -7.41
C ALA A 57 -25.03 -28.12 -8.17
N ILE A 58 -25.77 -27.65 -9.19
CA ILE A 58 -26.57 -28.51 -10.07
C ILE A 58 -25.68 -29.52 -10.80
N ALA A 59 -24.56 -29.08 -11.37
CA ALA A 59 -23.61 -29.94 -12.07
C ALA A 59 -22.99 -31.01 -11.16
N ASN A 60 -22.90 -30.74 -9.86
CA ASN A 60 -22.44 -31.69 -8.84
C ASN A 60 -23.55 -32.64 -8.34
N GLY A 61 -24.81 -32.43 -8.76
CA GLY A 61 -25.96 -33.28 -8.41
C GLY A 61 -26.85 -32.74 -7.29
N ASP A 62 -26.60 -31.54 -6.77
CA ASP A 62 -27.30 -31.00 -5.61
C ASP A 62 -28.67 -30.44 -5.97
N ALA A 63 -29.75 -31.12 -5.56
CA ALA A 63 -31.13 -30.63 -5.68
C ALA A 63 -31.47 -30.10 -7.10
N ILE A 64 -31.04 -30.83 -8.13
CA ILE A 64 -31.09 -30.45 -9.56
C ILE A 64 -32.41 -29.79 -9.94
N GLU A 65 -33.54 -30.46 -9.71
CA GLU A 65 -34.86 -29.98 -10.12
C GLU A 65 -35.25 -28.66 -9.44
N ALA A 66 -35.09 -28.58 -8.11
CA ALA A 66 -35.45 -27.40 -7.33
C ALA A 66 -34.57 -26.19 -7.69
N ARG A 67 -33.25 -26.40 -7.86
CA ARG A 67 -32.33 -25.33 -8.24
C ARG A 67 -32.54 -24.86 -9.68
N CYS A 68 -32.80 -25.76 -10.63
CA CYS A 68 -33.17 -25.38 -12.00
C CYS A 68 -34.44 -24.52 -12.02
N ALA A 69 -35.50 -24.93 -11.31
CA ALA A 69 -36.73 -24.16 -11.21
C ALA A 69 -36.51 -22.77 -10.58
N ALA A 70 -35.73 -22.69 -9.51
CA ALA A 70 -35.38 -21.42 -8.86
C ALA A 70 -34.59 -20.49 -9.80
N LEU A 71 -33.65 -21.02 -10.58
CA LEU A 71 -32.90 -20.24 -11.57
C LEU A 71 -33.80 -19.75 -12.72
N VAL A 72 -34.72 -20.57 -13.21
CA VAL A 72 -35.71 -20.14 -14.22
C VAL A 72 -36.53 -18.96 -13.70
N GLU A 73 -37.05 -19.05 -12.47
CA GLU A 73 -37.84 -17.98 -11.88
C GLU A 73 -37.02 -16.71 -11.65
N ARG A 74 -35.78 -16.86 -11.18
CA ARG A 74 -34.85 -15.74 -11.01
C ARG A 74 -34.60 -14.98 -12.32
N HIS A 75 -34.43 -15.68 -13.44
CA HIS A 75 -34.22 -15.03 -14.74
C HIS A 75 -35.51 -14.44 -15.31
N ARG A 76 -36.69 -15.03 -15.04
CA ARG A 76 -37.98 -14.41 -15.36
C ARG A 76 -38.16 -13.09 -14.62
N ALA A 77 -37.92 -13.09 -13.32
CA ALA A 77 -37.99 -11.88 -12.49
C ALA A 77 -37.04 -10.79 -13.01
N PHE A 78 -35.81 -11.18 -13.39
CA PHE A 78 -34.85 -10.24 -13.96
C PHE A 78 -35.26 -9.70 -15.34
N ALA A 79 -35.86 -10.52 -16.21
CA ALA A 79 -36.43 -10.05 -17.47
C ALA A 79 -37.51 -8.98 -17.23
N VAL A 80 -38.38 -9.18 -16.23
CA VAL A 80 -39.39 -8.20 -15.83
C VAL A 80 -38.75 -6.91 -15.28
N GLU A 81 -37.68 -7.00 -14.47
CA GLU A 81 -36.92 -5.84 -13.99
C GLU A 81 -36.37 -4.99 -15.15
N LEU A 82 -35.88 -5.65 -16.21
CA LEU A 82 -35.41 -5.01 -17.45
C LEU A 82 -36.55 -4.42 -18.30
N GLY A 83 -37.82 -4.63 -17.91
CA GLY A 83 -38.99 -4.20 -18.69
C GLY A 83 -39.24 -5.04 -19.93
N LEU A 84 -38.76 -6.29 -19.94
CA LEU A 84 -38.97 -7.25 -21.00
C LEU A 84 -40.11 -8.21 -20.65
N ASP A 85 -40.82 -8.69 -21.66
CA ASP A 85 -41.71 -9.83 -21.50
C ASP A 85 -40.88 -11.14 -21.49
N PRO A 86 -40.91 -11.93 -20.40
CA PRO A 86 -40.19 -13.21 -20.34
C PRO A 86 -40.63 -14.22 -21.42
N ALA A 87 -41.78 -14.03 -22.05
CA ALA A 87 -42.29 -14.84 -23.15
C ALA A 87 -41.70 -14.48 -24.53
N ILE A 88 -40.84 -13.46 -24.62
CA ILE A 88 -40.12 -13.13 -25.86
C ILE A 88 -39.34 -14.36 -26.34
N PRO A 89 -39.49 -14.82 -27.60
CA PRO A 89 -39.08 -16.17 -28.01
C PRO A 89 -37.63 -16.55 -27.68
N PRO A 90 -36.60 -15.71 -27.97
CA PRO A 90 -35.23 -16.04 -27.58
C PRO A 90 -35.04 -16.29 -26.08
N VAL A 91 -35.72 -15.53 -25.22
CA VAL A 91 -35.62 -15.66 -23.76
C VAL A 91 -36.40 -16.89 -23.29
N ALA A 92 -37.62 -17.07 -23.79
CA ALA A 92 -38.49 -18.21 -23.45
C ALA A 92 -37.84 -19.55 -23.81
N GLU A 93 -37.23 -19.65 -25.00
CA GLU A 93 -36.51 -20.84 -25.45
C GLU A 93 -35.33 -21.20 -24.54
N ARG A 94 -34.58 -20.20 -24.07
CA ARG A 94 -33.45 -20.42 -23.15
C ARG A 94 -33.90 -20.82 -21.75
N LEU A 95 -34.97 -20.21 -21.24
CA LEU A 95 -35.58 -20.61 -19.97
C LEU A 95 -36.10 -22.04 -20.04
N GLN A 96 -36.71 -22.42 -21.16
CA GLN A 96 -37.18 -23.78 -21.40
C GLN A 96 -35.99 -24.76 -21.47
N ALA A 97 -34.90 -24.40 -22.15
CA ALA A 97 -33.70 -25.24 -22.22
C ALA A 97 -33.16 -25.56 -20.81
N LEU A 98 -33.00 -24.53 -19.95
CA LEU A 98 -32.60 -24.73 -18.55
C LEU A 98 -33.58 -25.63 -17.78
N ALA A 99 -34.89 -25.42 -17.96
CA ALA A 99 -35.92 -26.23 -17.31
C ALA A 99 -35.86 -27.70 -17.73
N THR A 100 -35.55 -28.00 -19.00
CA THR A 100 -35.47 -29.39 -19.49
C THR A 100 -34.24 -30.15 -19.02
N LEU A 101 -33.16 -29.46 -18.62
CA LEU A 101 -31.92 -30.10 -18.16
C LEU A 101 -32.08 -30.91 -16.87
N SER A 102 -33.08 -30.60 -16.03
CA SER A 102 -33.38 -31.37 -14.82
C SER A 102 -33.96 -32.76 -15.12
N GLY A 103 -34.63 -32.92 -16.27
CA GLY A 103 -35.24 -34.17 -16.73
C GLY A 103 -34.33 -35.01 -17.65
N ASP A 104 -33.12 -34.53 -17.94
CA ASP A 104 -32.19 -35.23 -18.83
C ASP A 104 -31.66 -36.52 -18.16
N PRO A 105 -31.71 -37.69 -18.83
CA PRO A 105 -31.14 -38.93 -18.30
C PRO A 105 -29.67 -38.81 -17.87
N ARG A 106 -28.88 -37.97 -18.57
CA ARG A 106 -27.46 -37.71 -18.28
C ARG A 106 -27.22 -37.08 -16.90
N ALA A 107 -28.23 -36.44 -16.33
CA ALA A 107 -28.16 -35.85 -15.00
C ALA A 107 -27.94 -36.90 -13.90
N ARG A 108 -28.42 -38.14 -14.09
CA ARG A 108 -28.28 -39.22 -13.10
C ARG A 108 -26.86 -39.77 -13.00
N GLU A 109 -26.12 -39.70 -14.10
CA GLU A 109 -24.74 -40.20 -14.21
C GLU A 109 -23.71 -39.08 -14.01
N LEU A 110 -24.18 -37.83 -13.82
CA LEU A 110 -23.35 -36.62 -13.75
C LEU A 110 -22.37 -36.55 -14.92
N ASP A 111 -22.86 -36.85 -16.13
CA ASP A 111 -22.04 -36.84 -17.34
C ASP A 111 -21.39 -35.46 -17.59
N LEU A 112 -20.11 -35.45 -17.97
CA LEU A 112 -19.35 -34.22 -18.13
C LEU A 112 -19.88 -33.34 -19.28
N ALA A 113 -20.47 -33.93 -20.32
CA ALA A 113 -21.08 -33.16 -21.40
C ALA A 113 -22.36 -32.47 -20.93
N TRP A 114 -23.18 -33.15 -20.12
CA TRP A 114 -24.33 -32.54 -19.45
C TRP A 114 -23.92 -31.46 -18.45
N GLN A 115 -22.91 -31.69 -17.61
CA GLN A 115 -22.40 -30.66 -16.68
C GLN A 115 -21.97 -29.39 -17.42
N ALA A 116 -21.31 -29.54 -18.58
CA ALA A 116 -20.91 -28.39 -19.41
C ALA A 116 -22.12 -27.65 -20.00
N GLU A 117 -23.17 -28.36 -20.40
CA GLU A 117 -24.42 -27.76 -20.89
C GLU A 117 -25.19 -27.00 -19.80
N VAL A 118 -25.21 -27.54 -18.58
CA VAL A 118 -25.77 -26.87 -17.39
C VAL A 118 -25.00 -25.58 -17.11
N LEU A 119 -23.68 -25.66 -16.97
CA LEU A 119 -22.83 -24.52 -16.67
C LEU A 119 -22.92 -23.43 -17.75
N ALA A 120 -23.05 -23.79 -19.02
CA ALA A 120 -23.20 -22.84 -20.12
C ALA A 120 -24.49 -22.02 -20.07
N GLN A 121 -25.55 -22.47 -19.37
CA GLN A 121 -26.83 -21.75 -19.35
C GLN A 121 -26.72 -20.36 -18.73
N GLY A 122 -25.79 -20.14 -17.79
CA GLY A 122 -25.64 -18.84 -17.13
C GLY A 122 -25.32 -17.72 -18.11
N GLU A 123 -24.27 -17.90 -18.91
CA GLU A 123 -23.86 -16.94 -19.93
C GLU A 123 -24.83 -16.89 -21.12
N LEU A 124 -25.42 -18.03 -21.51
CA LEU A 124 -26.43 -18.07 -22.57
C LEU A 124 -27.68 -17.24 -22.19
N LEU A 125 -28.17 -17.35 -20.96
CA LEU A 125 -29.32 -16.59 -20.48
C LEU A 125 -29.02 -15.10 -20.33
N SER A 126 -27.92 -14.76 -19.66
CA SER A 126 -27.53 -13.36 -19.45
C SER A 126 -27.27 -12.62 -20.76
N SER A 127 -26.58 -13.24 -21.72
CA SER A 127 -26.36 -12.64 -23.05
C SER A 127 -27.64 -12.47 -23.86
N THR A 128 -28.55 -13.45 -23.80
CA THR A 128 -29.84 -13.39 -24.52
C THR A 128 -30.73 -12.27 -23.95
N LEU A 129 -30.83 -12.17 -22.62
CA LEU A 129 -31.54 -11.09 -21.94
C LEU A 129 -30.92 -9.72 -22.25
N GLY A 130 -29.59 -9.64 -22.22
CA GLY A 130 -28.84 -8.43 -22.55
C GLY A 130 -29.15 -7.90 -23.95
N VAL A 131 -29.12 -8.75 -24.97
CA VAL A 131 -29.46 -8.35 -26.35
C VAL A 131 -30.91 -7.91 -26.47
N ALA A 132 -31.85 -8.64 -25.87
CA ALA A 132 -33.26 -8.27 -25.89
C ALA A 132 -33.49 -6.88 -25.24
N TYR A 133 -32.82 -6.60 -24.12
CA TYR A 133 -32.88 -5.31 -23.45
C TYR A 133 -32.24 -4.19 -24.27
N LEU A 134 -31.00 -4.37 -24.73
CA LEU A 134 -30.28 -3.33 -25.47
C LEU A 134 -30.99 -2.96 -26.78
N ARG A 135 -31.63 -3.93 -27.44
CA ARG A 135 -32.51 -3.67 -28.60
C ARG A 135 -33.76 -2.88 -28.23
N SER A 136 -34.38 -3.17 -27.08
CA SER A 136 -35.55 -2.40 -26.63
C SER A 136 -35.20 -0.93 -26.34
N GLN A 137 -33.94 -0.65 -26.02
CA GLN A 137 -33.39 0.70 -25.89
C GLN A 137 -32.99 1.35 -27.25
N GLY A 138 -33.25 0.69 -28.38
CA GLY A 138 -32.94 1.20 -29.72
C GLY A 138 -31.48 1.02 -30.15
N LEU A 139 -30.70 0.19 -29.44
CA LEU A 139 -29.31 -0.11 -29.83
C LEU A 139 -29.28 -1.33 -30.76
N GLY A 140 -28.56 -1.21 -31.89
CA GLY A 140 -28.44 -2.25 -32.92
C GLY A 140 -27.51 -3.41 -32.56
N PHE A 141 -27.72 -4.03 -31.39
CA PHE A 141 -26.98 -5.21 -30.95
C PHE A 141 -27.48 -6.49 -31.63
N GLU A 142 -26.56 -7.33 -32.09
CA GLU A 142 -26.85 -8.71 -32.51
C GLU A 142 -26.26 -9.73 -31.53
N TRP A 143 -26.96 -10.85 -31.36
CA TRP A 143 -26.51 -11.95 -30.52
C TRP A 143 -25.60 -12.89 -31.31
N CYS A 144 -24.48 -13.26 -30.71
CA CYS A 144 -23.47 -14.13 -31.29
C CYS A 144 -23.19 -15.28 -30.30
N ASP A 145 -23.28 -16.54 -30.74
CA ASP A 145 -22.95 -17.69 -29.87
C ASP A 145 -21.44 -17.89 -29.81
N ALA A 146 -20.83 -17.83 -28.63
CA ALA A 146 -19.39 -18.01 -28.47
C ALA A 146 -18.89 -19.38 -28.94
N ARG A 147 -19.75 -20.40 -28.89
CA ARG A 147 -19.44 -21.78 -29.33
C ARG A 147 -19.39 -21.91 -30.85
N ASP A 148 -19.73 -20.89 -31.61
CA ASP A 148 -19.52 -20.91 -33.07
C ASP A 148 -18.13 -20.37 -33.45
N TRP A 149 -17.40 -19.80 -32.48
CA TRP A 149 -16.20 -19.00 -32.74
C TRP A 149 -15.00 -19.34 -31.84
N LEU A 150 -15.25 -19.90 -30.65
CA LEU A 150 -14.20 -20.37 -29.74
C LEU A 150 -14.19 -21.91 -29.73
N ASP A 151 -13.09 -22.49 -30.19
CA ASP A 151 -12.88 -23.94 -30.15
C ASP A 151 -11.97 -24.33 -28.98
N ALA A 152 -12.41 -25.32 -28.21
CA ALA A 152 -11.62 -25.95 -27.16
C ALA A 152 -10.42 -26.68 -27.76
N MET A 153 -9.28 -26.58 -27.08
CA MET A 153 -8.07 -27.31 -27.41
C MET A 153 -7.66 -28.22 -26.26
N ALA A 154 -7.27 -29.45 -26.60
CA ALA A 154 -6.68 -30.39 -25.66
C ALA A 154 -5.21 -30.05 -25.41
N LEU A 155 -4.80 -30.11 -24.15
CA LEU A 155 -3.42 -30.01 -23.69
C LEU A 155 -2.92 -31.38 -23.20
N PRO A 156 -1.61 -31.65 -23.18
CA PRO A 156 -1.06 -32.88 -22.65
C PRO A 156 -1.42 -33.10 -21.17
N ASN A 157 -1.56 -34.36 -20.73
CA ASN A 157 -1.78 -34.78 -19.34
C ASN A 157 -3.07 -34.24 -18.67
N GLN A 158 -4.12 -33.98 -19.45
CA GLN A 158 -5.41 -33.53 -18.93
C GLN A 158 -6.29 -34.69 -18.46
N SER A 159 -7.00 -34.49 -17.34
CA SER A 159 -8.07 -35.39 -16.89
C SER A 159 -9.30 -35.23 -17.78
N ALA A 160 -10.18 -36.24 -17.79
CA ALA A 160 -11.47 -36.17 -18.50
C ALA A 160 -12.29 -34.93 -18.08
N TRP A 161 -12.27 -34.58 -16.79
CA TRP A 161 -12.87 -33.36 -16.27
C TRP A 161 -12.27 -32.11 -16.91
N SER A 162 -10.93 -31.96 -16.95
CA SER A 162 -10.30 -30.77 -17.52
C SER A 162 -10.45 -30.63 -19.04
N LEU A 163 -10.61 -31.75 -19.76
CA LEU A 163 -10.89 -31.76 -21.21
C LEU A 163 -12.27 -31.19 -21.56
N ARG A 164 -13.18 -31.08 -20.58
CA ARG A 164 -14.55 -30.61 -20.80
C ARG A 164 -14.90 -29.37 -19.99
N LEU A 165 -14.44 -29.29 -18.74
CA LEU A 165 -14.86 -28.30 -17.74
C LEU A 165 -13.78 -27.28 -17.35
N CYS A 166 -12.57 -27.41 -17.91
CA CYS A 166 -11.48 -26.44 -17.73
C CYS A 166 -10.60 -26.38 -18.99
N VAL A 167 -11.23 -26.15 -20.14
CA VAL A 167 -10.55 -26.17 -21.44
C VAL A 167 -9.74 -24.90 -21.67
N SER A 168 -8.73 -25.01 -22.53
CA SER A 168 -8.11 -23.84 -23.18
C SER A 168 -8.72 -23.66 -24.57
N CYS A 169 -8.60 -22.47 -25.16
CA CYS A 169 -9.14 -22.19 -26.49
C CYS A 169 -8.03 -21.94 -27.50
N ARG A 170 -8.30 -22.22 -28.77
CA ARG A 170 -7.44 -21.78 -29.87
C ARG A 170 -7.48 -20.26 -29.99
N THR A 171 -6.31 -19.64 -30.13
CA THR A 171 -6.13 -18.18 -30.22
C THR A 171 -5.71 -17.70 -31.61
N GLN A 172 -5.33 -18.63 -32.49
CA GLN A 172 -4.99 -18.34 -33.88
C GLN A 172 -6.18 -18.69 -34.79
N PRO A 173 -6.64 -17.75 -35.65
CA PRO A 173 -7.81 -17.98 -36.48
C PRO A 173 -7.47 -18.97 -37.62
N ALA A 174 -8.42 -19.87 -37.93
CA ALA A 174 -8.38 -20.63 -39.17
C ALA A 174 -8.52 -19.69 -40.39
N SER A 175 -8.09 -20.13 -41.58
CA SER A 175 -8.00 -19.26 -42.76
C SER A 175 -9.32 -18.62 -43.20
N ASP A 176 -10.46 -19.25 -42.92
CA ASP A 176 -11.81 -18.75 -43.23
C ASP A 176 -12.51 -18.09 -42.02
N TRP A 177 -11.98 -18.23 -40.80
CA TRP A 177 -12.63 -17.80 -39.56
C TRP A 177 -12.94 -16.30 -39.59
N ARG A 178 -11.94 -15.48 -39.98
CA ARG A 178 -12.08 -14.03 -39.98
C ARG A 178 -13.10 -13.53 -41.00
N GLN A 179 -13.07 -14.09 -42.20
CA GLN A 179 -14.02 -13.77 -43.26
C GLN A 179 -15.47 -14.07 -42.81
N ARG A 180 -15.67 -15.21 -42.15
CA ARG A 180 -16.98 -15.60 -41.61
C ARG A 180 -17.43 -14.69 -40.47
N PHE A 181 -16.53 -14.32 -39.57
CA PHE A 181 -16.86 -13.44 -38.45
C PHE A 181 -17.23 -12.03 -38.92
N ASP A 182 -16.45 -11.47 -39.85
CA ASP A 182 -16.66 -10.12 -40.36
C ASP A 182 -17.91 -9.99 -41.23
N ALA A 183 -18.39 -11.10 -41.84
CA ALA A 183 -19.62 -11.13 -42.64
C ALA A 183 -20.89 -10.78 -41.85
N GLN A 184 -20.83 -10.78 -40.51
CA GLN A 184 -21.92 -10.30 -39.67
C GLN A 184 -22.10 -8.79 -39.89
N PRO A 185 -23.30 -8.29 -40.27
CA PRO A 185 -23.47 -6.88 -40.65
C PRO A 185 -23.49 -5.90 -39.46
N ALA A 186 -23.66 -6.41 -38.23
CA ALA A 186 -23.84 -5.56 -37.06
C ALA A 186 -22.52 -4.97 -36.53
N THR A 187 -22.58 -3.69 -36.16
CA THR A 187 -21.45 -2.97 -35.56
C THR A 187 -21.27 -3.32 -34.08
N LEU A 188 -22.37 -3.67 -33.40
CA LEU A 188 -22.39 -4.06 -31.98
C LEU A 188 -22.81 -5.53 -31.88
N LEU A 189 -21.90 -6.39 -31.39
CA LEU A 189 -22.16 -7.80 -31.14
C LEU A 189 -22.13 -8.06 -29.63
N LEU A 190 -22.95 -8.99 -29.17
CA LEU A 190 -22.92 -9.49 -27.79
C LEU A 190 -22.81 -11.00 -27.80
N THR A 191 -21.82 -11.51 -27.06
CA THR A 191 -21.49 -12.94 -26.95
C THR A 191 -21.27 -13.36 -25.50
N GLN A 192 -21.17 -14.67 -25.30
CA GLN A 192 -20.92 -15.29 -24.00
C GLN A 192 -19.44 -15.33 -23.67
N GLY A 193 -19.09 -15.14 -22.40
CA GLY A 193 -17.82 -15.61 -21.86
C GLY A 193 -17.89 -17.07 -21.43
N PHE A 194 -16.80 -17.61 -20.87
CA PHE A 194 -16.75 -18.89 -20.13
C PHE A 194 -17.02 -20.17 -20.93
N ILE A 195 -17.68 -20.09 -22.08
CA ILE A 195 -18.07 -21.24 -22.91
C ILE A 195 -17.28 -21.28 -24.23
N ALA A 196 -17.10 -22.49 -24.75
CA ALA A 196 -16.49 -22.79 -26.05
C ALA A 196 -17.09 -24.06 -26.68
N ARG A 197 -16.75 -24.34 -27.93
CA ARG A 197 -17.10 -25.58 -28.63
C ARG A 197 -16.11 -26.68 -28.30
N HIS A 198 -16.61 -27.85 -27.93
CA HIS A 198 -15.77 -29.05 -27.81
C HIS A 198 -15.62 -29.76 -29.17
N GLY A 199 -14.58 -30.59 -29.31
CA GLY A 199 -14.30 -31.30 -30.56
C GLY A 199 -15.37 -32.31 -31.02
N ASP A 200 -16.30 -32.68 -30.13
CA ASP A 200 -17.48 -33.51 -30.45
C ASP A 200 -18.70 -32.70 -30.90
N GLY A 201 -18.58 -31.38 -30.97
CA GLY A 201 -19.67 -30.47 -31.33
C GLY A 201 -20.48 -29.94 -30.13
N GLY A 202 -20.28 -30.45 -28.93
CA GLY A 202 -20.96 -30.01 -27.70
C GLY A 202 -20.33 -28.78 -27.03
N SER A 203 -20.85 -28.40 -25.86
CA SER A 203 -20.34 -27.26 -25.09
C SER A 203 -19.15 -27.65 -24.22
N ALA A 204 -18.10 -26.83 -24.18
CA ALA A 204 -16.99 -26.92 -23.23
C ALA A 204 -16.92 -25.64 -22.38
N ILE A 205 -16.33 -25.77 -21.19
CA ILE A 205 -16.23 -24.70 -20.20
C ILE A 205 -14.76 -24.37 -19.95
N LEU A 206 -14.42 -23.08 -19.95
CA LEU A 206 -13.04 -22.60 -19.76
C LEU A 206 -12.57 -22.68 -18.30
N GLY A 207 -13.48 -22.86 -17.35
CA GLY A 207 -13.18 -22.91 -15.91
C GLY A 207 -13.10 -21.51 -15.28
N ARG A 208 -12.47 -21.40 -14.10
CA ARG A 208 -12.37 -20.12 -13.37
C ARG A 208 -11.73 -19.03 -14.24
N GLY A 209 -12.30 -17.82 -14.17
CA GLY A 209 -11.90 -16.68 -15.02
C GLY A 209 -12.15 -16.89 -16.51
N GLY A 210 -13.02 -17.83 -16.87
CA GLY A 210 -13.30 -18.18 -18.26
C GLY A 210 -13.83 -17.01 -19.07
N SER A 211 -14.62 -16.09 -18.50
CA SER A 211 -15.10 -14.91 -19.27
C SER A 211 -13.99 -13.92 -19.63
N ASP A 212 -13.03 -13.68 -18.73
CA ASP A 212 -11.85 -12.84 -19.05
C ASP A 212 -11.02 -13.52 -20.15
N THR A 213 -10.87 -14.84 -20.05
CA THR A 213 -10.13 -15.65 -21.02
C THR A 213 -10.83 -15.66 -22.37
N SER A 214 -12.16 -15.79 -22.43
CA SER A 214 -12.94 -15.69 -23.67
C SER A 214 -12.74 -14.34 -24.35
N ALA A 215 -12.80 -13.23 -23.60
CA ALA A 215 -12.58 -11.89 -24.14
C ALA A 215 -11.16 -11.72 -24.71
N ALA A 216 -10.16 -12.26 -24.03
CA ALA A 216 -8.79 -12.26 -24.53
C ALA A 216 -8.62 -13.13 -25.79
N CYS A 217 -9.24 -14.32 -25.84
CA CYS A 217 -9.23 -15.18 -27.01
C CYS A 217 -9.90 -14.50 -28.22
N PHE A 218 -11.06 -13.87 -28.02
CA PHE A 218 -11.69 -13.06 -29.07
C PHE A 218 -10.81 -11.88 -29.49
N GLY A 219 -10.18 -11.19 -28.54
CA GLY A 219 -9.22 -10.12 -28.82
C GLY A 219 -8.09 -10.60 -29.73
N ALA A 220 -7.50 -11.75 -29.42
CA ALA A 220 -6.44 -12.36 -30.21
C ALA A 220 -6.91 -12.79 -31.61
N LEU A 221 -8.03 -13.52 -31.70
CA LEU A 221 -8.61 -13.98 -32.97
C LEU A 221 -9.00 -12.82 -33.90
N LEU A 222 -9.47 -11.72 -33.31
CA LEU A 222 -9.85 -10.51 -34.03
C LEU A 222 -8.68 -9.55 -34.28
N GLY A 223 -7.47 -9.80 -33.74
CA GLY A 223 -6.41 -8.79 -33.74
C GLY A 223 -6.94 -7.43 -33.26
N ALA A 224 -7.76 -7.46 -32.21
CA ALA A 224 -8.51 -6.31 -31.73
C ALA A 224 -7.56 -5.16 -31.37
N GLU A 225 -8.05 -3.93 -31.46
CA GLU A 225 -7.28 -2.75 -31.08
C GLU A 225 -6.97 -2.76 -29.58
N ARG A 226 -7.90 -3.28 -28.77
CA ARG A 226 -7.72 -3.56 -27.35
C ARG A 226 -8.84 -4.45 -26.80
N VAL A 227 -8.56 -5.06 -25.65
CA VAL A 227 -9.54 -5.76 -24.80
C VAL A 227 -9.73 -4.96 -23.51
N GLU A 228 -10.95 -4.54 -23.22
CA GLU A 228 -11.30 -3.85 -21.97
C GLU A 228 -12.02 -4.82 -21.03
N ILE A 229 -11.49 -5.00 -19.82
CA ILE A 229 -12.04 -5.81 -18.75
C ILE A 229 -12.70 -4.86 -17.74
N TRP A 230 -14.02 -4.81 -17.76
CA TRP A 230 -14.84 -3.97 -16.90
C TRP A 230 -15.26 -4.73 -15.64
N THR A 231 -14.83 -4.20 -14.49
CA THR A 231 -14.99 -4.82 -13.18
C THR A 231 -15.44 -3.78 -12.12
N ASP A 232 -15.50 -4.16 -10.85
CA ASP A 232 -15.89 -3.31 -9.71
C ASP A 232 -14.71 -2.61 -9.02
N VAL A 233 -13.50 -2.83 -9.52
CA VAL A 233 -12.27 -2.16 -9.10
C VAL A 233 -11.67 -1.39 -10.28
N PRO A 234 -11.05 -0.23 -10.03
CA PRO A 234 -10.55 0.62 -11.11
C PRO A 234 -9.29 0.09 -11.79
N GLY A 235 -8.59 -0.88 -11.20
CA GLY A 235 -7.42 -1.47 -11.82
C GLY A 235 -6.61 -2.31 -10.83
N MET A 236 -5.36 -2.56 -11.18
CA MET A 236 -4.37 -3.21 -10.31
C MET A 236 -3.68 -2.16 -9.45
N PHE A 237 -3.33 -2.49 -8.22
CA PHE A 237 -2.71 -1.57 -7.27
C PHE A 237 -1.36 -2.09 -6.77
N SER A 238 -0.52 -1.19 -6.24
CA SER A 238 0.78 -1.53 -5.66
C SER A 238 0.69 -2.42 -4.42
N ALA A 239 -0.46 -2.44 -3.75
CA ALA A 239 -0.81 -3.34 -2.66
C ALA A 239 -2.34 -3.50 -2.62
N ASN A 240 -2.87 -4.43 -1.81
CA ASN A 240 -4.32 -4.54 -1.59
C ASN A 240 -4.85 -3.24 -0.94
N PRO A 241 -5.71 -2.45 -1.62
CA PRO A 241 -6.14 -1.15 -1.10
C PRO A 241 -6.97 -1.21 0.19
N ARG A 242 -7.49 -2.39 0.53
CA ARG A 242 -8.21 -2.63 1.80
C ARG A 242 -7.27 -2.75 3.00
N GLU A 243 -6.02 -3.15 2.75
CA GLU A 243 -4.97 -3.29 3.76
C GLU A 243 -4.05 -2.07 3.79
N VAL A 244 -3.82 -1.44 2.63
CA VAL A 244 -2.92 -0.29 2.45
C VAL A 244 -3.65 0.84 1.71
N PRO A 245 -4.25 1.82 2.42
CA PRO A 245 -4.95 2.96 1.81
C PRO A 245 -4.08 3.81 0.87
N GLU A 246 -2.77 3.85 1.11
CA GLU A 246 -1.76 4.58 0.34
C GLU A 246 -1.35 3.84 -0.95
N ALA A 247 -1.89 2.64 -1.19
CA ALA A 247 -1.61 1.87 -2.40
C ALA A 247 -1.98 2.67 -3.65
N ARG A 248 -1.05 2.71 -4.62
CA ARG A 248 -1.25 3.45 -5.89
C ARG A 248 -1.79 2.55 -6.98
N LEU A 249 -2.68 3.11 -7.80
CA LEU A 249 -3.14 2.49 -9.03
C LEU A 249 -1.95 2.27 -9.96
N LEU A 250 -1.78 1.06 -10.50
CA LEU A 250 -0.78 0.77 -11.51
C LEU A 250 -1.35 1.20 -12.87
N ALA A 251 -1.04 2.41 -13.29
CA ALA A 251 -1.58 3.01 -14.51
C ALA A 251 -1.16 2.22 -15.76
N ARG A 252 0.07 1.68 -15.77
CA ARG A 252 0.60 0.92 -16.90
C ARG A 252 1.55 -0.21 -16.50
N LEU A 253 1.38 -1.38 -17.11
CA LEU A 253 2.19 -2.58 -16.87
C LEU A 253 2.57 -3.28 -18.17
N ASP A 254 3.71 -3.98 -18.16
CA ASP A 254 4.00 -5.00 -19.17
C ASP A 254 3.20 -6.28 -18.90
N TYR A 255 2.97 -7.09 -19.94
CA TYR A 255 2.22 -8.35 -19.80
C TYR A 255 2.85 -9.32 -18.80
N ALA A 256 4.18 -9.41 -18.74
CA ALA A 256 4.83 -10.33 -17.82
C ALA A 256 4.66 -9.88 -16.36
N GLU A 257 4.72 -8.58 -16.10
CA GLU A 257 4.48 -8.02 -14.76
C GLU A 257 3.02 -8.20 -14.35
N ALA A 258 2.08 -7.87 -15.23
CA ALA A 258 0.66 -8.08 -14.97
C ALA A 258 0.33 -9.57 -14.72
N GLN A 259 0.98 -10.48 -15.44
CA GLN A 259 0.86 -11.93 -15.24
C GLN A 259 1.26 -12.34 -13.83
N GLU A 260 2.43 -11.89 -13.37
CA GLU A 260 2.94 -12.20 -12.04
C GLU A 260 2.05 -11.60 -10.93
N ILE A 261 1.59 -10.36 -11.08
CA ILE A 261 0.70 -9.74 -10.08
C ILE A 261 -0.64 -10.50 -10.02
N ALA A 262 -1.18 -10.92 -11.16
CA ALA A 262 -2.42 -11.67 -11.23
C ALA A 262 -2.31 -13.08 -10.61
N THR A 263 -1.16 -13.76 -10.72
CA THR A 263 -0.95 -15.11 -10.15
C THR A 263 -0.69 -15.09 -8.65
N THR A 264 -0.06 -14.03 -8.13
CA THR A 264 0.39 -13.97 -6.73
C THR A 264 -0.64 -13.47 -5.73
N GLY A 265 -1.85 -13.07 -6.19
CA GLY A 265 -2.98 -12.78 -5.30
C GLY A 265 -3.87 -11.60 -5.70
N ALA A 266 -3.55 -10.83 -6.75
CA ALA A 266 -4.42 -9.76 -7.20
C ALA A 266 -5.62 -10.34 -7.99
N LYS A 267 -6.75 -10.54 -7.31
CA LYS A 267 -8.01 -11.08 -7.88
C LYS A 267 -8.77 -10.10 -8.79
N VAL A 268 -8.06 -9.33 -9.60
CA VAL A 268 -8.64 -8.31 -10.51
C VAL A 268 -8.79 -8.84 -11.93
N LEU A 269 -7.81 -9.61 -12.40
CA LEU A 269 -7.76 -10.17 -13.74
C LEU A 269 -7.33 -11.63 -13.65
N HIS A 270 -8.01 -12.53 -14.36
CA HIS A 270 -7.59 -13.92 -14.35
C HIS A 270 -6.28 -14.14 -15.13
N PRO A 271 -5.26 -14.80 -14.56
CA PRO A 271 -3.95 -15.00 -15.18
C PRO A 271 -4.00 -15.60 -16.60
N ARG A 272 -4.94 -16.50 -16.87
CA ARG A 272 -5.08 -17.17 -18.18
C ARG A 272 -5.52 -16.25 -19.32
N SER A 273 -6.08 -15.07 -19.00
CA SER A 273 -6.52 -14.10 -20.01
C SER A 273 -5.36 -13.30 -20.62
N ILE A 274 -4.21 -13.22 -19.95
CA ILE A 274 -3.09 -12.37 -20.39
C ILE A 274 -2.35 -13.03 -21.57
N GLY A 275 -2.20 -14.36 -21.55
CA GLY A 275 -1.47 -15.13 -22.57
C GLY A 275 -1.93 -14.86 -24.02
N PRO A 276 -3.22 -15.04 -24.36
CA PRO A 276 -3.74 -14.79 -25.71
C PRO A 276 -3.43 -13.37 -26.23
N CYS A 277 -3.62 -12.36 -25.39
CA CYS A 277 -3.35 -10.96 -25.71
C CYS A 277 -1.85 -10.66 -25.85
N ARG A 278 -1.01 -11.27 -25.00
CA ARG A 278 0.46 -11.12 -25.07
C ARG A 278 1.03 -11.68 -26.37
N GLU A 279 0.59 -12.88 -26.77
CA GLU A 279 1.05 -13.54 -28.00
C GLU A 279 0.64 -12.78 -29.26
N SER A 280 -0.58 -12.26 -29.28
CA SER A 280 -1.13 -11.45 -30.38
C SER A 280 -0.75 -9.97 -30.31
N ARG A 281 -0.08 -9.52 -29.24
CA ARG A 281 0.24 -8.11 -28.94
C ARG A 281 -0.98 -7.18 -28.90
N VAL A 282 -2.12 -7.69 -28.44
CA VAL A 282 -3.36 -6.93 -28.26
C VAL A 282 -3.34 -6.29 -26.86
N PRO A 283 -3.36 -4.95 -26.74
CA PRO A 283 -3.41 -4.26 -25.44
C PRO A 283 -4.63 -4.65 -24.61
N MET A 284 -4.47 -4.71 -23.29
CA MET A 284 -5.57 -4.88 -22.35
C MET A 284 -5.75 -3.65 -21.47
N ALA A 285 -6.97 -3.39 -21.03
CA ALA A 285 -7.27 -2.38 -20.03
C ALA A 285 -8.20 -2.97 -18.96
N ILE A 286 -7.96 -2.61 -17.69
CA ILE A 286 -8.83 -2.94 -16.56
C ILE A 286 -9.48 -1.65 -16.11
N LEU A 287 -10.82 -1.63 -16.06
CA LEU A 287 -11.63 -0.42 -15.87
C LEU A 287 -12.77 -0.68 -14.86
N ASP A 288 -13.24 0.39 -14.21
CA ASP A 288 -14.36 0.34 -13.25
C ASP A 288 -15.70 0.63 -13.95
N THR A 289 -16.62 -0.33 -13.92
CA THR A 289 -17.98 -0.16 -14.47
C THR A 289 -18.78 0.94 -13.76
N SER A 290 -18.51 1.22 -12.48
CA SER A 290 -19.18 2.27 -11.69
C SER A 290 -18.57 3.65 -11.86
N ARG A 291 -17.28 3.72 -12.20
CA ARG A 291 -16.54 4.98 -12.38
C ARG A 291 -15.76 4.95 -13.70
N PRO A 292 -16.44 5.01 -14.86
CA PRO A 292 -15.80 4.85 -16.17
C PRO A 292 -14.78 5.92 -16.53
N ASP A 293 -14.80 7.07 -15.84
CA ASP A 293 -13.90 8.19 -16.08
C ASP A 293 -12.51 7.98 -15.45
N LEU A 294 -12.35 6.97 -14.58
CA LEU A 294 -11.04 6.63 -14.03
C LEU A 294 -10.15 6.02 -15.12
N PRO A 295 -8.84 6.34 -15.14
CA PRO A 295 -7.93 5.90 -16.20
C PRO A 295 -7.70 4.37 -16.20
N GLY A 296 -7.83 3.76 -15.03
CA GLY A 296 -7.59 2.34 -14.78
C GLY A 296 -6.18 1.85 -15.06
N THR A 297 -6.03 0.55 -15.32
CA THR A 297 -4.74 -0.10 -15.59
C THR A 297 -4.64 -0.54 -17.03
N ARG A 298 -3.63 -0.06 -17.75
CA ARG A 298 -3.33 -0.51 -19.13
C ARG A 298 -2.18 -1.52 -19.14
N ILE A 299 -2.34 -2.61 -19.89
CA ILE A 299 -1.35 -3.67 -20.04
C ILE A 299 -0.97 -3.77 -21.51
N ASP A 300 0.29 -3.48 -21.84
CA ASP A 300 0.79 -3.53 -23.23
C ASP A 300 2.31 -3.68 -23.32
N ALA A 301 2.80 -4.11 -24.49
CA ALA A 301 4.23 -4.36 -24.74
C ALA A 301 5.09 -3.08 -24.88
N SER A 302 4.47 -1.90 -24.93
CA SER A 302 5.16 -0.61 -25.03
C SER A 302 5.24 0.13 -23.68
N ALA A 303 4.92 -0.56 -22.59
CA ALA A 303 5.17 -0.07 -21.24
C ALA A 303 6.68 0.12 -21.02
N ALA A 304 7.06 1.25 -20.40
CA ALA A 304 8.45 1.48 -20.04
C ALA A 304 8.91 0.44 -19.02
N THR A 305 10.08 -0.13 -19.23
CA THR A 305 10.69 -1.09 -18.30
C THR A 305 11.32 -0.34 -17.13
N VAL A 306 10.49 0.19 -16.23
CA VAL A 306 10.94 0.83 -14.98
C VAL A 306 11.45 -0.26 -14.03
N PRO A 307 12.74 -0.27 -13.65
CA PRO A 307 13.26 -1.17 -12.62
C PRO A 307 12.68 -0.78 -11.26
N GLY A 308 12.31 -1.78 -10.46
CA GLY A 308 11.62 -1.53 -9.20
C GLY A 308 10.58 -2.59 -8.88
N VAL A 309 10.25 -2.72 -7.60
CA VAL A 309 9.03 -3.39 -7.15
C VAL A 309 7.84 -2.53 -7.57
N LYS A 310 6.84 -3.14 -8.20
CA LYS A 310 5.60 -2.48 -8.64
C LYS A 310 4.43 -2.82 -7.73
N ALA A 311 4.39 -4.07 -7.25
CA ALA A 311 3.33 -4.52 -6.37
C ALA A 311 3.85 -5.46 -5.28
N ILE A 312 3.14 -5.47 -4.15
CA ILE A 312 3.23 -6.47 -3.10
C ILE A 312 1.86 -7.12 -2.91
N SER A 313 1.83 -8.45 -2.80
CA SER A 313 0.59 -9.20 -2.56
C SER A 313 0.79 -10.27 -1.50
N ARG A 314 -0.30 -10.61 -0.80
CA ARG A 314 -0.36 -11.72 0.15
C ARG A 314 -1.38 -12.76 -0.29
N ARG A 315 -1.03 -14.03 -0.17
CA ARG A 315 -1.93 -15.17 -0.40
C ARG A 315 -1.88 -16.13 0.79
N ASN A 316 -3.01 -16.33 1.45
CA ASN A 316 -3.17 -17.19 2.62
C ASN A 316 -3.53 -18.63 2.25
N GLY A 317 -3.54 -19.53 3.23
CA GLY A 317 -3.92 -20.93 3.03
C GLY A 317 -2.92 -21.74 2.21
N ILE A 318 -1.65 -21.33 2.19
CA ILE A 318 -0.58 -22.05 1.52
C ILE A 318 -0.21 -23.29 2.34
N VAL A 319 -0.10 -24.43 1.66
CA VAL A 319 0.42 -25.67 2.22
C VAL A 319 1.84 -25.87 1.75
N LEU A 320 2.79 -25.97 2.68
CA LEU A 320 4.16 -26.34 2.36
C LEU A 320 4.41 -27.82 2.67
N VAL A 321 5.08 -28.50 1.75
CA VAL A 321 5.58 -29.87 1.92
C VAL A 321 7.10 -29.81 1.82
N SER A 322 7.78 -30.02 2.95
CA SER A 322 9.24 -30.15 3.02
C SER A 322 9.63 -31.62 2.95
N MET A 323 10.58 -31.93 2.08
CA MET A 323 11.05 -33.26 1.77
C MET A 323 12.56 -33.31 2.00
N GLU A 324 12.98 -34.03 3.03
CA GLU A 324 14.38 -34.15 3.42
C GLU A 324 14.90 -35.56 3.10
N SER A 325 16.05 -35.66 2.44
CA SER A 325 16.75 -36.92 2.23
C SER A 325 18.27 -36.73 2.15
N VAL A 326 19.00 -37.52 2.94
CA VAL A 326 20.48 -37.50 3.00
C VAL A 326 21.11 -37.93 1.67
N GLY A 327 20.37 -38.71 0.86
CA GLY A 327 20.84 -39.25 -0.42
C GLY A 327 20.55 -38.38 -1.65
N MET A 328 19.89 -37.23 -1.51
CA MET A 328 19.57 -36.36 -2.67
C MET A 328 20.80 -35.93 -3.45
N TRP A 329 21.89 -35.65 -2.74
CA TRP A 329 23.16 -35.27 -3.31
C TRP A 329 23.77 -36.51 -3.99
N GLN A 330 23.84 -36.49 -5.34
CA GLN A 330 24.31 -37.56 -6.24
C GLN A 330 23.29 -38.64 -6.67
N GLN A 331 22.05 -38.61 -6.16
CA GLN A 331 21.00 -39.53 -6.64
C GLN A 331 20.32 -38.99 -7.90
N VAL A 332 20.58 -39.63 -9.03
CA VAL A 332 19.90 -39.31 -10.30
C VAL A 332 18.41 -39.62 -10.18
N GLY A 333 17.55 -38.66 -10.52
CA GLY A 333 16.12 -38.87 -10.65
C GLY A 333 15.26 -38.59 -9.42
N PHE A 334 15.83 -38.24 -8.26
CA PHE A 334 15.05 -37.99 -7.04
C PHE A 334 13.92 -36.96 -7.24
N LEU A 335 14.23 -35.79 -7.82
CA LEU A 335 13.21 -34.77 -8.12
C LEU A 335 12.16 -35.27 -9.11
N ALA A 336 12.55 -36.08 -10.10
CA ALA A 336 11.61 -36.66 -11.06
C ALA A 336 10.65 -37.64 -10.35
N ASP A 337 11.15 -38.48 -9.45
CA ASP A 337 10.35 -39.41 -8.67
C ASP A 337 9.39 -38.69 -7.71
N VAL A 338 9.81 -37.56 -7.14
CA VAL A 338 8.97 -36.70 -6.30
C VAL A 338 7.85 -36.08 -7.14
N PHE A 339 8.18 -35.40 -8.25
CA PHE A 339 7.18 -34.75 -9.10
C PHE A 339 6.23 -35.74 -9.79
N GLU A 340 6.68 -36.95 -10.09
CA GLU A 340 5.82 -38.03 -10.61
C GLU A 340 4.76 -38.45 -9.58
N ARG A 341 5.08 -38.45 -8.27
CA ARG A 341 4.09 -38.69 -7.22
C ARG A 341 3.06 -37.55 -7.14
N PHE A 342 3.51 -36.30 -7.15
CA PHE A 342 2.59 -35.15 -7.23
C PHE A 342 1.65 -35.27 -8.43
N LYS A 343 2.18 -35.65 -9.60
CA LYS A 343 1.40 -35.90 -10.81
C LYS A 343 0.37 -37.03 -10.64
N ARG A 344 0.74 -38.16 -10.05
CA ARG A 344 -0.18 -39.29 -9.79
C ARG A 344 -1.36 -38.91 -8.91
N HIS A 345 -1.11 -38.05 -7.91
CA HIS A 345 -2.15 -37.53 -7.02
C HIS A 345 -2.89 -36.30 -7.58
N GLY A 346 -2.54 -35.84 -8.80
CA GLY A 346 -3.20 -34.71 -9.46
C GLY A 346 -2.97 -33.36 -8.76
N LEU A 347 -1.87 -33.22 -8.03
CA LEU A 347 -1.53 -32.00 -7.28
C LEU A 347 -0.57 -31.12 -8.09
N SER A 348 -0.90 -29.83 -8.17
CA SER A 348 -0.06 -28.82 -8.81
C SER A 348 0.88 -28.19 -7.78
N VAL A 349 2.16 -28.07 -8.15
CA VAL A 349 3.19 -27.40 -7.36
C VAL A 349 3.33 -25.97 -7.86
N ASP A 350 3.37 -25.01 -6.95
CA ASP A 350 3.43 -23.58 -7.26
C ASP A 350 4.83 -23.00 -7.02
N LEU A 351 5.31 -23.01 -5.77
CA LEU A 351 6.65 -22.54 -5.40
C LEU A 351 7.56 -23.73 -5.08
N ILE A 352 8.85 -23.56 -5.39
CA ILE A 352 9.88 -24.55 -5.08
C ILE A 352 11.07 -23.81 -4.47
N GLY A 353 11.59 -24.35 -3.37
CA GLY A 353 12.90 -24.01 -2.81
C GLY A 353 13.68 -25.28 -2.54
N SER A 354 14.97 -25.25 -2.87
CA SER A 354 15.85 -26.41 -2.72
C SER A 354 17.13 -26.01 -2.00
N SER A 355 17.65 -26.95 -1.23
CA SER A 355 19.01 -27.02 -0.71
C SER A 355 19.64 -28.34 -1.17
N GLU A 356 20.85 -28.66 -0.71
CA GLU A 356 21.54 -29.90 -1.04
C GLU A 356 20.82 -31.16 -0.54
N THR A 357 20.05 -31.06 0.56
CA THR A 357 19.43 -32.22 1.24
C THR A 357 17.93 -32.06 1.50
N ASN A 358 17.36 -30.90 1.23
CA ASN A 358 15.95 -30.61 1.47
C ASN A 358 15.33 -29.84 0.31
N VAL A 359 14.12 -30.25 -0.08
CA VAL A 359 13.28 -29.57 -1.06
C VAL A 359 11.95 -29.23 -0.41
N THR A 360 11.58 -27.96 -0.43
CA THR A 360 10.30 -27.48 0.07
C THR A 360 9.48 -26.98 -1.11
N VAL A 361 8.27 -27.50 -1.24
CA VAL A 361 7.32 -27.10 -2.30
C VAL A 361 6.06 -26.53 -1.68
N SER A 362 5.45 -25.56 -2.34
CA SER A 362 4.09 -25.12 -2.01
C SER A 362 3.07 -25.75 -2.95
N LEU A 363 1.86 -25.96 -2.42
CA LEU A 363 0.72 -26.45 -3.17
C LEU A 363 -0.28 -25.32 -3.42
N ASP A 364 -0.84 -25.29 -4.63
CA ASP A 364 -1.89 -24.34 -4.99
C ASP A 364 -3.22 -24.74 -4.31
N PRO A 365 -3.82 -23.88 -3.45
CA PRO A 365 -5.10 -24.16 -2.78
C PRO A 365 -6.25 -24.26 -3.79
N SER A 366 -6.37 -25.41 -4.44
CA SER A 366 -7.47 -25.79 -5.31
C SER A 366 -8.50 -26.63 -4.53
N ASP A 367 -9.73 -26.75 -5.05
CA ASP A 367 -10.80 -27.54 -4.40
C ASP A 367 -10.40 -29.01 -4.13
N ASN A 368 -9.40 -29.53 -4.86
CA ASN A 368 -8.82 -30.87 -4.65
C ASN A 368 -8.01 -31.01 -3.34
N LEU A 369 -7.52 -29.91 -2.76
CA LEU A 369 -6.78 -29.92 -1.49
C LEU A 369 -7.70 -29.89 -0.26
N VAL A 370 -8.97 -29.50 -0.43
CA VAL A 370 -9.94 -29.37 0.67
C VAL A 370 -10.41 -30.74 1.17
N SER A 371 -10.25 -31.79 0.37
CA SER A 371 -10.41 -33.18 0.80
C SER A 371 -9.11 -33.70 1.43
N GLY A 372 -8.98 -33.59 2.75
CA GLY A 372 -7.78 -33.97 3.53
C GLY A 372 -7.15 -35.34 3.20
N ASN A 373 -7.94 -36.27 2.65
CA ASN A 373 -7.48 -37.58 2.19
C ASN A 373 -6.37 -37.54 1.13
N VAL A 374 -6.33 -36.52 0.25
CA VAL A 374 -5.34 -36.46 -0.85
C VAL A 374 -3.95 -36.09 -0.34
N LEU A 375 -3.87 -35.15 0.62
CA LEU A 375 -2.60 -34.71 1.20
C LEU A 375 -1.97 -35.80 2.09
N GLU A 376 -2.78 -36.53 2.85
CA GLU A 376 -2.33 -37.70 3.61
C GLU A 376 -1.80 -38.80 2.70
N ALA A 377 -2.52 -39.11 1.61
CA ALA A 377 -2.09 -40.10 0.62
C ALA A 377 -0.77 -39.72 -0.07
N LEU A 378 -0.61 -38.45 -0.46
CA LEU A 378 0.64 -37.92 -1.00
C LEU A 378 1.77 -38.05 0.03
N SER A 379 1.53 -37.67 1.28
CA SER A 379 2.54 -37.72 2.34
C SER A 379 3.01 -39.15 2.60
N ALA A 380 2.10 -40.12 2.60
CA ALA A 380 2.43 -41.54 2.73
C ALA A 380 3.25 -42.09 1.55
N ASP A 381 2.97 -41.65 0.33
CA ASP A 381 3.72 -42.03 -0.87
C ASP A 381 5.13 -41.40 -0.89
N LEU A 382 5.24 -40.12 -0.57
CA LEU A 382 6.52 -39.42 -0.45
C LEU A 382 7.38 -39.97 0.71
N ALA A 383 6.76 -40.42 1.80
CA ALA A 383 7.45 -41.02 2.94
C ALA A 383 8.22 -42.31 2.60
N GLN A 384 7.93 -42.93 1.45
CA GLN A 384 8.67 -44.11 0.98
C GLN A 384 10.07 -43.78 0.47
N VAL A 385 10.34 -42.51 0.12
CA VAL A 385 11.62 -42.08 -0.48
C VAL A 385 12.31 -40.95 0.28
N CYS A 386 11.59 -40.21 1.12
CA CYS A 386 12.14 -39.09 1.87
C CYS A 386 11.39 -38.88 3.18
N ARG A 387 11.95 -38.09 4.08
CA ARG A 387 11.24 -37.63 5.28
C ARG A 387 10.37 -36.44 4.90
N VAL A 388 9.08 -36.54 5.18
CA VAL A 388 8.09 -35.50 4.83
C VAL A 388 7.70 -34.71 6.07
N LYS A 389 7.65 -33.38 5.93
CA LYS A 389 7.10 -32.45 6.92
C LYS A 389 6.10 -31.53 6.22
N VAL A 390 4.87 -31.52 6.68
CA VAL A 390 3.82 -30.59 6.21
C VAL A 390 3.78 -29.38 7.16
N ILE A 391 3.73 -28.16 6.61
CA ILE A 391 3.66 -26.91 7.36
C ILE A 391 2.42 -26.13 6.90
N VAL A 392 1.48 -25.92 7.83
CA VAL A 392 0.18 -25.27 7.62
C VAL A 392 -0.29 -24.58 8.90
N PRO A 393 -1.10 -23.51 8.82
CA PRO A 393 -1.36 -22.69 7.63
C PRO A 393 -0.24 -21.67 7.39
N CYS A 394 0.20 -21.53 6.13
CA CYS A 394 1.21 -20.55 5.74
C CYS A 394 0.59 -19.44 4.86
N ALA A 395 1.25 -18.29 4.82
CA ALA A 395 0.96 -17.21 3.88
C ALA A 395 2.18 -16.89 3.01
N ALA A 396 1.95 -16.69 1.71
CA ALA A 396 2.96 -16.22 0.77
C ALA A 396 2.84 -14.71 0.58
N ILE A 397 3.91 -13.98 0.85
CA ILE A 397 4.08 -12.56 0.56
C ILE A 397 4.99 -12.44 -0.66
N THR A 398 4.47 -11.91 -1.76
CA THR A 398 5.20 -11.79 -3.02
C THR A 398 5.43 -10.34 -3.39
N LEU A 399 6.69 -10.00 -3.65
CA LEU A 399 7.12 -8.77 -4.28
C LEU A 399 7.16 -9.01 -5.79
N VAL A 400 6.47 -8.17 -6.57
CA VAL A 400 6.43 -8.26 -8.04
C VAL A 400 6.95 -6.96 -8.62
N GLY A 401 7.86 -7.05 -9.59
CA GLY A 401 8.48 -5.92 -10.24
C GLY A 401 9.46 -6.34 -11.31
N ARG A 402 10.51 -5.55 -11.53
CA ARG A 402 11.57 -5.86 -12.49
C ARG A 402 12.94 -5.55 -11.92
N GLY A 403 13.91 -6.42 -12.17
CA GLY A 403 15.29 -6.22 -11.71
C GLY A 403 15.53 -6.69 -10.28
N MET A 404 14.76 -7.66 -9.77
CA MET A 404 14.78 -8.09 -8.35
C MET A 404 16.19 -8.42 -7.86
N ARG A 405 17.00 -9.14 -8.67
CA ARG A 405 18.39 -9.49 -8.35
C ARG A 405 19.29 -8.28 -8.19
N SER A 406 19.15 -7.29 -9.07
CA SER A 406 19.95 -6.07 -9.02
C SER A 406 19.61 -5.20 -7.79
N MET A 407 18.39 -5.36 -7.25
CA MET A 407 17.87 -4.56 -6.16
C MET A 407 18.00 -5.20 -4.78
N LEU A 408 18.64 -6.38 -4.65
CA LEU A 408 18.82 -7.03 -3.34
C LEU A 408 19.42 -6.09 -2.28
N HIS A 409 20.34 -5.20 -2.67
CA HIS A 409 20.93 -4.20 -1.79
C HIS A 409 19.93 -3.15 -1.25
N ARG A 410 18.82 -2.90 -1.94
CA ARG A 410 17.72 -2.02 -1.49
C ARG A 410 16.65 -2.75 -0.69
N LEU A 411 16.67 -4.08 -0.68
CA LEU A 411 15.72 -4.91 0.07
C LEU A 411 16.25 -5.27 1.47
N SER A 412 17.39 -4.71 1.90
CA SER A 412 17.99 -4.99 3.22
C SER A 412 17.03 -4.74 4.37
N ASP A 413 16.30 -3.64 4.31
CA ASP A 413 15.40 -3.20 5.39
C ASP A 413 14.14 -4.09 5.45
N ILE A 414 13.71 -4.58 4.29
CA ILE A 414 12.65 -5.59 4.17
C ILE A 414 13.08 -6.89 4.84
N TRP A 415 14.32 -7.32 4.62
CA TRP A 415 14.85 -8.52 5.24
C TRP A 415 14.96 -8.37 6.76
N ALA A 416 15.36 -7.19 7.23
CA ALA A 416 15.39 -6.85 8.64
C ALA A 416 13.99 -6.84 9.28
N THR A 417 12.95 -6.54 8.50
CA THR A 417 11.56 -6.55 8.97
C THR A 417 11.08 -7.95 9.32
N PHE A 418 11.58 -9.00 8.65
CA PHE A 418 11.31 -10.40 8.97
C PHE A 418 12.13 -10.93 10.18
N GLY A 419 12.76 -10.05 10.96
CA GLY A 419 13.78 -10.41 11.96
C GLY A 419 13.29 -11.24 13.15
N ARG A 420 11.97 -11.37 13.38
CA ARG A 420 11.40 -12.20 14.46
C ARG A 420 10.55 -13.37 13.93
N GLU A 421 10.08 -13.27 12.70
CA GLU A 421 9.18 -14.19 12.03
C GLU A 421 9.95 -15.37 11.43
N ARG A 422 9.34 -16.56 11.42
CA ARG A 422 9.93 -17.72 10.76
C ARG A 422 9.60 -17.71 9.28
N VAL A 423 10.58 -17.35 8.44
CA VAL A 423 10.50 -17.55 6.99
C VAL A 423 10.78 -19.02 6.66
N HIS A 424 9.77 -19.74 6.17
CA HIS A 424 9.86 -21.17 5.82
C HIS A 424 10.42 -21.40 4.42
N LEU A 425 10.13 -20.51 3.49
CA LEU A 425 10.54 -20.62 2.09
C LEU A 425 10.80 -19.22 1.51
N VAL A 426 11.92 -19.07 0.81
CA VAL A 426 12.17 -17.94 -0.08
C VAL A 426 12.28 -18.48 -1.50
N SER A 427 11.48 -17.96 -2.42
CA SER A 427 11.50 -18.37 -3.83
C SER A 427 11.67 -17.14 -4.71
N GLN A 428 12.71 -17.14 -5.54
CA GLN A 428 12.95 -16.10 -6.53
C GLN A 428 12.75 -16.66 -7.93
N SER A 429 11.90 -16.01 -8.71
CA SER A 429 11.71 -16.36 -10.12
C SER A 429 13.00 -16.25 -10.95
N SER A 430 13.11 -17.12 -11.96
CA SER A 430 14.22 -17.10 -12.92
C SER A 430 14.13 -15.92 -13.90
N ASN A 431 12.92 -15.39 -14.11
CA ASN A 431 12.62 -14.25 -15.00
C ASN A 431 12.88 -12.89 -14.35
N ASP A 432 13.36 -12.86 -13.09
CA ASP A 432 13.70 -11.65 -12.34
C ASP A 432 12.52 -10.69 -12.09
N LEU A 433 11.29 -11.22 -12.10
CA LEU A 433 10.06 -10.44 -11.94
C LEU A 433 9.43 -10.55 -10.54
N ASN A 434 9.70 -11.62 -9.81
CA ASN A 434 9.12 -11.82 -8.49
C ASN A 434 10.12 -12.35 -7.45
N LEU A 435 9.84 -12.05 -6.19
CA LEU A 435 10.49 -12.61 -5.00
C LEU A 435 9.41 -12.89 -3.96
N THR A 436 9.28 -14.15 -3.55
CA THR A 436 8.24 -14.61 -2.63
C THR A 436 8.83 -15.12 -1.32
N PHE A 437 8.25 -14.71 -0.20
CA PHE A 437 8.52 -15.18 1.14
C PHE A 437 7.29 -15.95 1.65
N VAL A 438 7.49 -17.12 2.21
CA VAL A 438 6.42 -17.89 2.86
C VAL A 438 6.69 -17.93 4.36
N VAL A 439 5.73 -17.44 5.13
CA VAL A 439 5.77 -17.33 6.59
C VAL A 439 4.54 -18.01 7.20
N ASP A 440 4.53 -18.19 8.52
CA ASP A 440 3.32 -18.61 9.24
C ASP A 440 2.20 -17.59 9.02
N GLU A 441 0.96 -18.07 8.79
CA GLU A 441 -0.16 -17.16 8.46
C GLU A 441 -0.46 -16.15 9.58
N ALA A 442 -0.26 -16.56 10.84
CA ALA A 442 -0.42 -15.68 12.01
C ALA A 442 0.61 -14.53 12.06
N ASP A 443 1.80 -14.74 11.51
CA ASP A 443 2.85 -13.72 11.44
C ASP A 443 2.66 -12.79 10.22
N ALA A 444 1.84 -13.18 9.25
CA ALA A 444 1.64 -12.40 8.02
C ALA A 444 0.67 -11.21 8.19
N ASP A 445 -0.16 -11.22 9.24
CA ASP A 445 -1.14 -10.16 9.49
C ASP A 445 -0.42 -8.86 9.90
N GLY A 446 -0.71 -7.77 9.17
CA GLY A 446 -0.08 -6.47 9.40
C GLY A 446 1.30 -6.29 8.76
N LEU A 447 1.92 -7.34 8.18
CA LEU A 447 3.21 -7.20 7.50
C LEU A 447 3.12 -6.45 6.17
N VAL A 448 2.06 -6.63 5.38
CA VAL A 448 1.95 -6.01 4.04
C VAL A 448 2.03 -4.48 4.09
N PRO A 449 1.32 -3.76 4.99
CA PRO A 449 1.47 -2.32 5.14
C PRO A 449 2.89 -1.89 5.50
N LEU A 450 3.53 -2.57 6.47
CA LEU A 450 4.89 -2.26 6.91
C LEU A 450 5.90 -2.45 5.76
N LEU A 451 5.82 -3.59 5.06
CA LEU A 451 6.68 -3.89 3.93
C LEU A 451 6.46 -2.95 2.75
N HIS A 452 5.21 -2.54 2.51
CA HIS A 452 4.88 -1.56 1.47
C HIS A 452 5.52 -0.20 1.78
N GLU A 453 5.41 0.29 3.02
CA GLU A 453 6.05 1.53 3.46
C GLU A 453 7.58 1.46 3.31
N GLU A 454 8.20 0.37 3.74
CA GLU A 454 9.65 0.13 3.63
C GLU A 454 10.13 0.06 2.17
N LEU A 455 9.35 -0.55 1.28
CA LEU A 455 9.62 -0.58 -0.16
C LEU A 455 9.60 0.82 -0.78
N VAL A 456 8.68 1.68 -0.33
CA VAL A 456 8.60 3.08 -0.78
C VAL A 456 9.79 3.88 -0.22
N ARG A 457 10.08 3.74 1.08
CA ARG A 457 11.16 4.47 1.77
C ARG A 457 12.54 4.14 1.20
N SER A 458 12.84 2.86 0.97
CA SER A 458 14.11 2.39 0.38
C SER A 458 14.30 2.78 -1.09
N GLY A 459 13.26 3.29 -1.75
CA GLY A 459 13.26 3.54 -3.19
C GLY A 459 13.32 2.25 -4.02
N ALA A 460 13.04 1.09 -3.42
CA ALA A 460 12.85 -0.17 -4.13
C ALA A 460 11.53 -0.17 -4.93
N MET A 461 10.51 0.55 -4.46
CA MET A 461 9.27 0.84 -5.16
C MET A 461 9.23 2.32 -5.61
N PRO A 462 9.48 2.63 -6.89
CA PRO A 462 9.61 4.00 -7.37
C PRO A 462 8.25 4.69 -7.60
N MET A 463 7.49 4.92 -6.52
CA MET A 463 6.12 5.46 -6.53
C MET A 463 5.94 6.82 -7.22
N ARG A 464 7.03 7.54 -7.47
CA ARG A 464 7.03 8.85 -8.14
C ARG A 464 7.01 8.76 -9.66
N ASP A 465 7.26 7.57 -10.22
CA ASP A 465 7.20 7.37 -11.65
C ASP A 465 5.73 7.34 -12.13
N GLY A 466 5.23 8.50 -12.55
CA GLY A 466 3.87 8.67 -13.06
C GLY A 466 3.56 7.89 -14.34
N SER A 467 4.55 7.24 -14.97
CA SER A 467 4.30 6.34 -16.11
C SER A 467 3.76 4.97 -15.67
N VAL A 468 4.03 4.57 -14.42
CA VAL A 468 3.60 3.29 -13.84
C VAL A 468 2.61 3.51 -12.69
N PHE A 469 2.87 4.48 -11.80
CA PHE A 469 2.08 4.72 -10.60
C PHE A 469 1.15 5.93 -10.76
N GLY A 470 -0.14 5.67 -10.65
CA GLY A 470 -1.22 6.66 -10.67
C GLY A 470 -1.60 7.15 -9.27
N PRO A 471 -2.84 7.63 -9.09
CA PRO A 471 -3.33 8.12 -7.81
C PRO A 471 -3.43 7.00 -6.76
N THR A 472 -3.35 7.38 -5.49
CA THR A 472 -3.58 6.45 -4.37
C THR A 472 -5.05 6.05 -4.30
N TRP A 473 -5.34 4.93 -3.65
CA TRP A 473 -6.72 4.53 -3.38
C TRP A 473 -7.47 5.56 -2.55
N GLN A 474 -6.79 6.18 -1.58
CA GLN A 474 -7.33 7.27 -0.78
C GLN A 474 -7.69 8.48 -1.66
N GLU A 475 -6.84 8.89 -2.59
CA GLU A 475 -7.13 9.97 -3.56
C GLU A 475 -8.34 9.63 -4.46
N ILE A 476 -8.44 8.38 -4.92
CA ILE A 476 -9.57 7.91 -5.74
C ILE A 476 -10.89 7.91 -4.94
N THR A 477 -10.83 7.63 -3.64
CA THR A 477 -12.02 7.44 -2.80
C THR A 477 -12.50 8.74 -2.15
N HIS A 478 -11.58 9.57 -1.67
CA HIS A 478 -11.86 10.78 -0.91
C HIS A 478 -11.55 12.07 -1.67
N GLY A 479 -11.00 11.97 -2.88
CA GLY A 479 -10.49 13.10 -3.63
C GLY A 479 -9.09 13.52 -3.14
N ARG A 480 -8.38 14.26 -3.99
CA ARG A 480 -7.09 14.86 -3.61
C ARG A 480 -7.36 16.13 -2.82
N GLN A 481 -6.98 16.17 -1.55
CA GLN A 481 -7.01 17.42 -0.80
C GLN A 481 -6.00 18.39 -1.42
N ALA A 482 -6.46 19.55 -1.87
CA ALA A 482 -5.57 20.60 -2.33
C ALA A 482 -4.80 21.15 -1.12
N ARG A 483 -3.46 20.97 -1.12
CA ARG A 483 -2.61 21.60 -0.11
C ARG A 483 -2.65 23.11 -0.30
N ALA A 484 -2.70 23.86 0.80
CA ALA A 484 -2.48 25.30 0.76
C ALA A 484 -1.10 25.60 0.15
N THR A 485 -1.01 26.65 -0.64
CA THR A 485 0.26 27.15 -1.17
C THR A 485 1.23 27.39 0.00
N PRO A 486 2.46 26.85 -0.02
CA PRO A 486 3.42 27.11 1.06
C PRO A 486 3.70 28.61 1.20
N TRP A 487 3.80 29.11 2.44
CA TRP A 487 3.99 30.54 2.72
C TRP A 487 5.20 31.13 1.98
N TRP A 488 6.26 30.34 1.77
CA TRP A 488 7.50 30.79 1.13
C TRP A 488 7.33 31.06 -0.37
N VAL A 489 6.27 30.55 -1.01
CA VAL A 489 5.92 30.91 -2.40
C VAL A 489 5.43 32.35 -2.45
N GLU A 490 4.56 32.73 -1.50
CA GLU A 490 4.01 34.08 -1.39
C GLU A 490 5.07 35.09 -0.92
N HIS A 491 6.06 34.63 -0.14
CA HIS A 491 7.17 35.44 0.37
C HIS A 491 8.46 35.33 -0.45
N ARG A 492 8.37 34.87 -1.71
CA ARG A 492 9.53 34.65 -2.58
C ARG A 492 10.48 35.85 -2.66
N ASP A 493 9.94 37.05 -2.88
CA ASP A 493 10.76 38.25 -3.06
C ASP A 493 11.52 38.62 -1.79
N ALA A 494 10.87 38.52 -0.63
CA ALA A 494 11.51 38.77 0.66
C ALA A 494 12.65 37.76 0.90
N LEU A 495 12.41 36.47 0.61
CA LEU A 495 13.43 35.42 0.75
C LEU A 495 14.62 35.61 -0.21
N LEU A 496 14.36 36.00 -1.46
CA LEU A 496 15.43 36.34 -2.42
C LEU A 496 16.27 37.55 -1.95
N GLN A 497 15.63 38.58 -1.38
CA GLN A 497 16.33 39.73 -0.81
C GLN A 497 17.20 39.34 0.39
N ARG A 498 16.75 38.41 1.24
CA ARG A 498 17.58 37.84 2.32
C ARG A 498 18.75 37.06 1.73
N ALA A 499 18.52 36.16 0.79
CA ALA A 499 19.60 35.40 0.14
C ALA A 499 20.67 36.31 -0.50
N ALA A 500 20.28 37.45 -1.08
CA ALA A 500 21.20 38.44 -1.64
C ALA A 500 22.14 39.08 -0.58
N GLN A 501 21.79 39.02 0.71
CA GLN A 501 22.66 39.46 1.82
C GLN A 501 23.71 38.39 2.20
N GLY A 502 23.70 37.23 1.55
CA GLY A 502 24.65 36.12 1.71
C GLY A 502 23.97 34.80 2.04
N THR A 503 24.57 33.66 1.74
CA THR A 503 24.09 32.32 2.10
C THR A 503 25.25 31.52 2.72
N PRO A 504 24.99 30.43 3.48
CA PRO A 504 23.68 29.84 3.82
C PRO A 504 22.92 30.63 4.91
N ARG A 505 21.58 30.61 4.85
CA ARG A 505 20.73 31.22 5.88
C ARG A 505 19.41 30.49 6.10
N TYR A 506 18.94 30.46 7.33
CA TYR A 506 17.57 30.09 7.68
C TYR A 506 16.67 31.32 7.67
N ALA A 507 15.42 31.15 7.24
CA ALA A 507 14.36 32.13 7.44
C ALA A 507 13.17 31.44 8.11
N TYR A 508 12.67 32.01 9.21
CA TYR A 508 11.53 31.49 9.97
C TYR A 508 10.33 32.43 9.88
N HIS A 509 9.19 31.88 9.47
CA HIS A 509 7.91 32.56 9.35
C HIS A 509 7.08 32.39 10.64
N LEU A 510 7.13 33.39 11.52
CA LEU A 510 6.45 33.37 12.82
C LEU A 510 4.91 33.26 12.72
N PRO A 511 4.22 33.82 11.71
CA PRO A 511 2.78 33.60 11.56
C PRO A 511 2.41 32.11 11.47
N THR A 512 3.18 31.30 10.73
CA THR A 512 2.96 29.84 10.65
C THR A 512 3.18 29.15 11.99
N VAL A 513 4.19 29.56 12.78
CA VAL A 513 4.40 29.03 14.14
C VAL A 513 3.17 29.32 15.02
N ARG A 514 2.67 30.56 14.99
CA ARG A 514 1.49 30.96 15.78
C ARG A 514 0.22 30.25 15.33
N GLU A 515 0.05 30.05 14.02
CA GLU A 515 -1.08 29.30 13.46
C GLU A 515 -1.08 27.84 13.95
N ARG A 516 0.04 27.13 13.81
CA ARG A 516 0.20 25.75 14.30
C ARG A 516 0.00 25.64 15.81
N ALA A 517 0.53 26.61 16.56
CA ALA A 517 0.38 26.67 18.01
C ALA A 517 -1.08 26.85 18.44
N ARG A 518 -1.83 27.73 17.76
CA ARG A 518 -3.27 27.97 18.02
C ARG A 518 -4.13 26.79 17.62
N ALA A 519 -3.84 26.14 16.48
CA ALA A 519 -4.55 24.94 16.05
C ALA A 519 -4.48 23.82 17.10
N LEU A 520 -3.30 23.60 17.69
CA LEU A 520 -3.10 22.59 18.72
C LEU A 520 -3.64 23.02 20.10
N LEU A 521 -3.75 24.34 20.36
CA LEU A 521 -4.45 24.86 21.54
C LEU A 521 -5.96 24.67 21.47
N ALA A 522 -6.53 24.63 20.28
CA ALA A 522 -7.97 24.43 20.07
C ALA A 522 -8.43 22.98 20.32
N VAL A 523 -7.51 22.04 20.59
CA VAL A 523 -7.84 20.66 20.97
C VAL A 523 -8.20 20.62 22.47
N ASP A 524 -9.49 20.52 22.79
CA ASP A 524 -10.00 20.65 24.15
C ASP A 524 -9.58 19.50 25.06
N ALA A 525 -9.35 18.31 24.49
CA ALA A 525 -8.93 17.13 25.25
C ALA A 525 -7.55 17.28 25.93
N VAL A 526 -6.71 18.23 25.49
CA VAL A 526 -5.35 18.45 26.00
C VAL A 526 -5.33 19.67 26.93
N ASP A 527 -4.80 19.51 28.14
CA ASP A 527 -4.77 20.58 29.15
C ASP A 527 -3.44 21.35 29.15
N ARG A 528 -2.31 20.66 28.94
CA ARG A 528 -0.96 21.25 29.02
C ARG A 528 -0.14 20.98 27.76
N ARG A 529 0.63 21.98 27.33
CA ARG A 529 1.46 21.92 26.12
C ARG A 529 2.82 22.52 26.40
N SER A 530 3.88 21.73 26.26
CA SER A 530 5.26 22.16 26.49
C SER A 530 6.03 22.07 25.18
N TYR A 531 6.54 23.19 24.68
CA TYR A 531 7.33 23.19 23.45
C TYR A 531 8.68 22.49 23.68
N ALA A 532 8.97 21.45 22.91
CA ALA A 532 10.25 20.76 22.94
C ALA A 532 11.35 21.63 22.32
N LEU A 533 12.14 22.30 23.18
CA LEU A 533 13.03 23.41 22.79
C LEU A 533 14.13 22.98 21.79
N LYS A 534 14.62 21.74 21.92
CA LYS A 534 15.54 21.09 20.97
C LYS A 534 15.09 21.12 19.50
N ALA A 535 13.79 21.31 19.23
CA ALA A 535 13.30 21.43 17.86
C ALA A 535 13.79 22.71 17.19
N ASN A 536 13.71 23.86 17.87
CA ASN A 536 14.27 25.13 17.44
C ASN A 536 14.40 26.10 18.62
N PRO A 537 15.62 26.41 19.10
CA PRO A 537 15.82 27.28 20.25
C PRO A 537 15.75 28.78 19.92
N HIS A 538 15.39 29.20 18.70
CA HIS A 538 15.47 30.60 18.30
C HIS A 538 14.64 31.53 19.22
N PRO A 539 15.22 32.60 19.80
CA PRO A 539 14.55 33.43 20.80
C PRO A 539 13.17 33.99 20.41
N ALA A 540 13.00 34.39 19.14
CA ALA A 540 11.74 34.92 18.64
C ALA A 540 10.62 33.85 18.59
N ILE A 541 10.97 32.60 18.27
CA ILE A 541 10.03 31.47 18.26
C ILE A 541 9.60 31.16 19.69
N LEU A 542 10.56 31.12 20.63
CA LEU A 542 10.26 30.89 22.05
C LEU A 542 9.28 31.94 22.60
N ARG A 543 9.52 33.23 22.31
CA ARG A 543 8.62 34.31 22.74
C ARG A 543 7.23 34.17 22.11
N ALA A 544 7.13 33.90 20.81
CA ALA A 544 5.86 33.73 20.12
C ALA A 544 5.04 32.57 20.71
N LEU A 545 5.68 31.45 21.06
CA LEU A 545 5.01 30.30 21.69
C LEU A 545 4.58 30.60 23.15
N ALA A 546 5.42 31.30 23.91
CA ALA A 546 5.09 31.71 25.28
C ALA A 546 3.88 32.64 25.34
N GLU A 547 3.80 33.61 24.42
CA GLU A 547 2.68 34.55 24.25
C GLU A 547 1.37 33.83 23.92
N VAL A 548 1.44 32.77 23.12
CA VAL A 548 0.30 31.93 22.76
C VAL A 548 -0.14 31.02 23.93
N GLY A 549 0.75 30.77 24.90
CA GLY A 549 0.42 30.07 26.16
C GLY A 549 1.20 28.78 26.42
N TYR A 550 2.21 28.45 25.61
CA TYR A 550 2.98 27.20 25.75
C TYR A 550 3.96 27.24 26.92
N GLY A 551 4.11 26.12 27.62
CA GLY A 551 5.29 25.84 28.45
C GLY A 551 6.48 25.42 27.60
N PHE A 552 7.58 25.01 28.24
CA PHE A 552 8.80 24.60 27.55
C PHE A 552 9.36 23.31 28.14
N GLU A 553 9.71 22.37 27.27
CA GLU A 553 10.43 21.14 27.61
C GLU A 553 11.91 21.34 27.25
N CYS A 554 12.77 21.09 28.23
CA CYS A 554 14.22 21.22 28.14
C CYS A 554 14.87 19.88 28.50
N VAL A 555 15.85 19.45 27.72
CA VAL A 555 16.60 18.20 27.94
C VAL A 555 18.01 18.40 28.49
N SER A 556 18.48 19.65 28.59
CA SER A 556 19.81 19.98 29.12
C SER A 556 19.86 21.28 29.91
N LEU A 557 20.90 21.46 30.73
CA LEU A 557 21.17 22.72 31.43
C LEU A 557 21.29 23.91 30.47
N GLY A 558 21.93 23.74 29.30
CA GLY A 558 22.06 24.81 28.32
C GLY A 558 20.70 25.30 27.81
N GLU A 559 19.74 24.38 27.62
CA GLU A 559 18.37 24.73 27.24
C GLU A 559 17.63 25.46 28.35
N LEU A 560 17.81 25.04 29.61
CA LEU A 560 17.25 25.74 30.78
C LEU A 560 17.80 27.17 30.89
N GLU A 561 19.11 27.35 30.77
CA GLU A 561 19.72 28.68 30.83
C GLU A 561 19.23 29.57 29.69
N HIS A 562 19.12 29.01 28.48
CA HIS A 562 18.64 29.72 27.30
C HIS A 562 17.18 30.16 27.43
N VAL A 563 16.29 29.29 27.93
CA VAL A 563 14.86 29.61 28.06
C VAL A 563 14.63 30.74 29.07
N PHE A 564 15.31 30.69 30.23
CA PHE A 564 15.20 31.72 31.26
C PHE A 564 15.93 33.02 30.89
N ALA A 565 17.03 32.95 30.14
CA ALA A 565 17.69 34.15 29.60
C ALA A 565 16.81 34.85 28.55
N THR A 566 16.14 34.06 27.70
CA THR A 566 15.25 34.58 26.66
C THR A 566 13.96 35.16 27.23
N MET A 567 13.42 34.54 28.28
CA MET A 567 12.17 34.91 28.95
C MET A 567 12.35 34.95 30.48
N PRO A 568 12.95 36.02 31.04
CA PRO A 568 13.23 36.12 32.47
C PRO A 568 11.98 36.08 33.38
N GLY A 569 10.80 36.39 32.84
CA GLY A 569 9.52 36.34 33.55
C GLY A 569 8.77 35.01 33.44
N LEU A 570 9.36 33.98 32.81
CA LEU A 570 8.72 32.68 32.67
C LEU A 570 8.66 31.97 34.03
N ALA A 571 7.45 31.60 34.46
CA ALA A 571 7.24 30.83 35.67
C ALA A 571 7.92 29.45 35.57
N ALA A 572 8.68 29.06 36.59
CA ALA A 572 9.47 27.83 36.57
C ALA A 572 8.59 26.57 36.44
N GLU A 573 7.34 26.64 36.91
CA GLU A 573 6.36 25.55 36.82
C GLU A 573 5.87 25.32 35.38
N ARG A 574 6.15 26.25 34.45
CA ARG A 574 5.92 26.08 33.01
C ARG A 574 7.12 25.47 32.28
N VAL A 575 8.20 25.15 32.99
CA VAL A 575 9.41 24.54 32.44
C VAL A 575 9.52 23.11 32.94
N LEU A 576 9.48 22.18 32.00
CA LEU A 576 9.66 20.76 32.20
C LEU A 576 11.11 20.40 31.83
N PHE A 577 11.84 19.81 32.76
CA PHE A 577 13.18 19.28 32.54
C PHE A 577 13.10 17.76 32.39
N THR A 578 13.21 17.27 31.14
CA THR A 578 13.09 15.85 30.79
C THR A 578 14.40 15.31 30.20
N PRO A 579 15.50 15.30 30.98
CA PRO A 579 16.77 14.77 30.52
C PRO A 579 16.74 13.25 30.39
N SER A 580 17.74 12.71 29.70
CA SER A 580 18.08 11.29 29.76
C SER A 580 19.58 11.13 29.97
N PHE A 581 19.95 10.41 31.04
CA PHE A 581 21.35 10.26 31.50
C PHE A 581 22.09 11.60 31.71
N ALA A 582 21.40 12.65 32.15
CA ALA A 582 22.05 13.94 32.40
C ALA A 582 23.04 13.87 33.59
N PRO A 583 24.09 14.71 33.57
CA PRO A 583 24.94 14.96 34.72
C PRO A 583 24.16 15.42 35.96
N ARG A 584 24.65 15.04 37.16
CA ARG A 584 23.98 15.35 38.45
C ARG A 584 23.74 16.85 38.66
N ASP A 585 24.69 17.67 38.24
CA ASP A 585 24.64 19.13 38.35
C ASP A 585 23.50 19.75 37.53
N GLU A 586 23.09 19.13 36.43
CA GLU A 586 21.90 19.58 35.70
C GLU A 586 20.61 19.37 36.51
N TYR A 587 20.45 18.22 37.17
CA TYR A 587 19.33 17.98 38.09
C TYR A 587 19.34 18.97 39.26
N VAL A 588 20.52 19.26 39.84
CA VAL A 588 20.66 20.27 40.90
C VAL A 588 20.18 21.64 40.40
N ALA A 589 20.63 22.04 39.20
CA ALA A 589 20.30 23.33 38.60
C ALA A 589 18.81 23.48 38.27
N ALA A 590 18.16 22.42 37.77
CA ALA A 590 16.72 22.40 37.49
C ALA A 590 15.88 22.46 38.77
N LEU A 591 16.22 21.63 39.77
CA LEU A 591 15.52 21.62 41.06
C LEU A 591 15.68 22.93 41.83
N ALA A 592 16.86 23.56 41.78
CA ALA A 592 17.11 24.85 42.43
C ALA A 592 16.27 25.99 41.83
N ARG A 593 15.92 25.89 40.53
CA ARG A 593 15.05 26.86 39.84
C ARG A 593 13.56 26.60 40.04
N GLY A 594 13.18 25.46 40.62
CA GLY A 594 11.77 25.07 40.80
C GLY A 594 11.12 24.54 39.52
N CYS A 595 11.90 24.07 38.55
CA CYS A 595 11.36 23.43 37.35
C CYS A 595 10.72 22.07 37.70
N ILE A 596 9.79 21.61 36.87
CA ILE A 596 9.28 20.23 36.95
C ILE A 596 10.39 19.31 36.45
N VAL A 597 10.83 18.35 37.25
CA VAL A 597 11.92 17.43 36.89
C VAL A 597 11.35 16.05 36.61
N THR A 598 11.64 15.52 35.42
CA THR A 598 11.35 14.15 35.03
C THR A 598 12.57 13.26 35.25
N VAL A 599 12.34 12.07 35.81
CA VAL A 599 13.35 11.00 35.88
C VAL A 599 12.89 9.81 35.05
N ASP A 600 13.84 9.11 34.43
CA ASP A 600 13.56 8.00 33.52
C ASP A 600 14.18 6.67 33.99
N ASN A 601 14.76 6.64 35.18
CA ASN A 601 15.43 5.46 35.73
C ASN A 601 15.41 5.48 37.28
N LEU A 602 15.60 4.33 37.91
CA LEU A 602 15.63 4.18 39.38
C LEU A 602 17.00 4.56 39.95
N GLU A 603 18.03 4.45 39.14
CA GLU A 603 19.42 4.55 39.54
C GLU A 603 19.74 5.95 40.10
N VAL A 604 19.14 7.02 39.55
CA VAL A 604 19.29 8.39 40.08
C VAL A 604 18.80 8.54 41.52
N LEU A 605 17.71 7.86 41.90
CA LEU A 605 17.20 7.90 43.29
C LEU A 605 18.15 7.15 44.24
N ARG A 606 18.70 6.02 43.79
CA ARG A 606 19.63 5.22 44.59
C ARG A 606 21.00 5.90 44.76
N GLN A 607 21.50 6.53 43.70
CA GLN A 607 22.82 7.15 43.70
C GLN A 607 22.81 8.52 44.35
N TRP A 608 21.75 9.31 44.18
CA TRP A 608 21.66 10.68 44.69
C TRP A 608 20.44 10.90 45.62
N PRO A 609 20.24 10.09 46.67
CA PRO A 609 19.03 10.10 47.48
C PRO A 609 18.77 11.45 48.17
N GLY A 610 19.84 12.16 48.59
CA GLY A 610 19.73 13.47 49.22
C GLY A 610 19.25 14.58 48.28
N LEU A 611 19.41 14.41 46.96
CA LEU A 611 18.96 15.40 45.98
C LEU A 611 17.44 15.38 45.80
N PHE A 612 16.85 14.19 45.81
CA PHE A 612 15.43 13.97 45.53
C PHE A 612 14.56 13.87 46.79
N ARG A 613 15.14 13.74 47.99
CA ARG A 613 14.38 13.58 49.23
C ARG A 613 13.34 14.69 49.44
N GLY A 614 12.09 14.30 49.69
CA GLY A 614 10.96 15.22 49.94
C GLY A 614 10.50 16.02 48.70
N ARG A 615 10.95 15.67 47.49
CA ARG A 615 10.64 16.40 46.25
C ARG A 615 9.48 15.76 45.49
N ALA A 616 8.82 16.58 44.66
CA ALA A 616 7.92 16.10 43.64
C ALA A 616 8.67 15.95 42.31
N LEU A 617 8.37 14.90 41.55
CA LEU A 617 8.94 14.65 40.22
C LEU A 617 7.92 14.01 39.29
N TRP A 618 8.25 14.01 38.00
CA TRP A 618 7.58 13.20 36.98
C TRP A 618 8.41 11.94 36.71
N LEU A 619 7.73 10.84 36.35
CA LEU A 619 8.37 9.58 36.00
C LEU A 619 8.10 9.26 34.53
N ARG A 620 9.16 9.12 33.74
CA ARG A 620 9.08 8.62 32.37
C ARG A 620 9.14 7.10 32.35
N LEU A 621 8.18 6.46 31.68
CA LEU A 621 8.05 5.01 31.55
C LEU A 621 8.35 4.54 30.13
N ASP A 622 8.90 3.34 30.03
CA ASP A 622 8.95 2.55 28.80
C ASP A 622 7.84 1.49 28.84
N LEU A 623 6.87 1.63 27.94
CA LEU A 623 5.72 0.74 27.80
C LEU A 623 6.07 -0.55 27.00
N GLY A 624 7.35 -0.77 26.68
CA GLY A 624 7.86 -1.98 26.02
C GLY A 624 7.63 -2.01 24.51
N ARG A 625 7.12 -0.93 23.92
CA ARG A 625 6.88 -0.75 22.48
C ARG A 625 7.25 0.66 22.03
N GLY A 626 7.94 0.81 20.90
CA GLY A 626 8.33 2.11 20.33
C GLY A 626 7.68 2.35 18.95
N ALA A 627 7.45 3.62 18.59
CA ALA A 627 6.89 4.00 17.29
C ALA A 627 7.61 5.24 16.73
N GLY A 628 7.99 5.22 15.46
CA GLY A 628 8.67 6.36 14.82
C GLY A 628 9.06 6.06 13.38
N HIS A 629 9.20 7.12 12.57
CA HIS A 629 9.48 7.05 11.13
C HIS A 629 10.88 6.50 10.78
N HIS A 630 11.76 6.30 11.78
CA HIS A 630 13.10 5.74 11.61
C HIS A 630 13.58 5.12 12.95
N ASP A 631 14.45 4.11 12.93
CA ASP A 631 14.94 3.41 14.14
C ASP A 631 15.55 4.35 15.19
N LYS A 632 16.41 5.27 14.74
CA LYS A 632 17.04 6.32 15.58
C LYS A 632 16.06 7.31 16.26
N VAL A 633 14.77 7.29 15.93
CA VAL A 633 13.73 8.13 16.57
C VAL A 633 12.62 7.29 17.25
N ARG A 634 12.79 5.98 17.36
CA ARG A 634 11.97 5.10 18.21
C ARG A 634 12.51 5.17 19.63
N THR A 635 11.68 5.53 20.59
CA THR A 635 12.12 5.81 21.98
C THR A 635 11.49 4.91 23.04
N GLY A 636 10.91 3.77 22.65
CA GLY A 636 10.43 2.71 23.56
C GLY A 636 10.83 1.31 23.08
N GLY A 637 10.82 0.32 23.99
CA GLY A 637 11.25 -1.06 23.74
C GLY A 637 12.67 -1.38 24.25
N SER A 638 13.05 -2.67 24.24
CA SER A 638 14.29 -3.18 24.87
C SER A 638 15.59 -2.56 24.36
N ASP A 639 15.59 -2.06 23.11
CA ASP A 639 16.75 -1.43 22.48
C ASP A 639 16.77 0.10 22.71
N ALA A 640 15.70 0.68 23.28
CA ALA A 640 15.62 2.09 23.62
C ALA A 640 16.30 2.35 24.98
N LYS A 641 17.11 3.40 25.03
CA LYS A 641 17.77 3.83 26.28
C LYS A 641 16.86 4.66 27.20
N PHE A 642 15.58 4.81 26.89
CA PHE A 642 14.73 5.84 27.49
C PHE A 642 13.61 5.22 28.33
N GLY A 643 13.32 5.84 29.47
CA GLY A 643 12.17 5.46 30.31
C GLY A 643 12.44 4.26 31.22
N LEU A 644 11.75 4.23 32.36
CA LEU A 644 11.79 3.12 33.28
C LEU A 644 10.89 2.00 32.74
N PRO A 645 11.39 0.76 32.54
CA PRO A 645 10.55 -0.34 32.14
C PRO A 645 9.41 -0.56 33.14
N VAL A 646 8.17 -0.74 32.66
CA VAL A 646 6.99 -0.94 33.52
C VAL A 646 7.19 -2.07 34.54
N ALA A 647 7.93 -3.12 34.18
CA ALA A 647 8.28 -4.24 35.08
C ALA A 647 9.08 -3.81 36.33
N ARG A 648 9.75 -2.64 36.30
CA ARG A 648 10.53 -2.08 37.40
C ARG A 648 9.82 -0.94 38.14
N LEU A 649 8.56 -0.68 37.83
CA LEU A 649 7.77 0.38 38.47
C LEU A 649 7.67 0.18 39.98
N ASP A 650 7.42 -1.04 40.46
CA ASP A 650 7.26 -1.31 41.89
C ASP A 650 8.57 -1.07 42.68
N ASP A 651 9.72 -1.41 42.10
CA ASP A 651 11.03 -1.10 42.68
C ASP A 651 11.27 0.42 42.78
N PHE A 652 10.84 1.15 41.76
CA PHE A 652 10.94 2.61 41.76
C PHE A 652 10.06 3.23 42.84
N LEU A 653 8.80 2.79 42.95
CA LEU A 653 7.86 3.27 43.96
C LEU A 653 8.30 2.90 45.38
N ALA A 654 8.99 1.77 45.58
CA ALA A 654 9.63 1.44 46.86
C ALA A 654 10.72 2.46 47.23
N ALA A 655 11.67 2.73 46.33
CA ALA A 655 12.72 3.72 46.58
C ALA A 655 12.17 5.14 46.75
N ALA A 656 11.17 5.53 45.96
CA ALA A 656 10.52 6.83 46.09
C ALA A 656 9.90 7.01 47.48
N ARG A 657 9.23 5.99 48.03
CA ARG A 657 8.66 6.01 49.39
C ARG A 657 9.73 6.18 50.48
N GLU A 658 10.87 5.51 50.37
CA GLU A 658 12.00 5.67 51.32
C GLU A 658 12.59 7.10 51.33
N LEU A 659 12.47 7.79 50.20
CA LEU A 659 12.95 9.17 50.02
C LEU A 659 11.86 10.23 50.23
N ASP A 660 10.62 9.85 50.55
CA ASP A 660 9.48 10.78 50.60
C ASP A 660 9.31 11.56 49.27
N VAL A 661 9.59 10.89 48.15
CA VAL A 661 9.42 11.43 46.80
C VAL A 661 7.97 11.24 46.37
N ARG A 662 7.37 12.31 45.83
CA ARG A 662 6.01 12.26 45.25
C ARG A 662 6.08 12.24 43.73
N VAL A 663 5.60 11.16 43.12
CA VAL A 663 5.44 11.08 41.67
C VAL A 663 4.15 11.80 41.30
N THR A 664 4.25 12.94 40.62
CA THR A 664 3.11 13.83 40.32
C THR A 664 2.69 13.77 38.86
N GLY A 665 3.56 13.26 37.98
CA GLY A 665 3.22 13.02 36.58
C GLY A 665 3.82 11.72 36.06
N LEU A 666 3.10 11.07 35.15
CA LEU A 666 3.63 9.97 34.35
C LEU A 666 3.80 10.42 32.91
N HIS A 667 4.95 10.08 32.32
CA HIS A 667 5.29 10.43 30.96
C HIS A 667 5.62 9.17 30.15
N ALA A 668 5.13 9.07 28.92
CA ALA A 668 5.71 8.17 27.92
C ALA A 668 5.91 8.91 26.60
N HIS A 669 7.05 8.65 25.96
CA HIS A 669 7.33 9.12 24.61
C HIS A 669 7.84 7.94 23.80
N LEU A 670 7.05 7.50 22.81
CA LEU A 670 7.34 6.30 22.03
C LEU A 670 8.11 6.59 20.74
N GLY A 671 8.15 7.86 20.32
CA GLY A 671 9.08 8.37 19.30
C GLY A 671 8.50 9.54 18.51
N SER A 672 9.07 9.79 17.33
CA SER A 672 8.74 10.95 16.50
C SER A 672 8.16 10.56 15.14
N GLY A 673 7.10 11.23 14.70
CA GLY A 673 6.49 11.05 13.37
C GLY A 673 5.49 9.91 13.32
N VAL A 674 4.74 9.71 14.40
CA VAL A 674 3.74 8.64 14.50
C VAL A 674 2.54 9.01 13.63
N GLN A 675 2.17 8.17 12.66
CA GLN A 675 1.08 8.48 11.73
C GLN A 675 -0.29 7.95 12.18
N ALA A 676 -0.31 6.89 13.00
CA ALA A 676 -1.55 6.28 13.48
C ALA A 676 -2.16 7.07 14.64
N ALA A 677 -3.30 7.73 14.41
CA ALA A 677 -4.03 8.48 15.45
C ALA A 677 -4.41 7.60 16.67
N ALA A 678 -4.67 6.31 16.46
CA ALA A 678 -4.99 5.34 17.52
C ALA A 678 -3.85 5.17 18.54
N HIS A 679 -2.60 5.39 18.14
CA HIS A 679 -1.43 5.18 18.99
C HIS A 679 -1.48 5.98 20.30
N TRP A 680 -1.77 7.28 20.22
CA TRP A 680 -1.81 8.15 21.40
C TRP A 680 -2.95 7.81 22.34
N ARG A 681 -4.09 7.35 21.81
CA ARG A 681 -5.20 6.86 22.63
C ARG A 681 -4.76 5.67 23.49
N ASP A 682 -4.03 4.72 22.90
CA ASP A 682 -3.57 3.53 23.61
C ASP A 682 -2.53 3.87 24.68
N VAL A 683 -1.57 4.75 24.36
CA VAL A 683 -0.59 5.26 25.32
C VAL A 683 -1.28 5.99 26.47
N TYR A 684 -2.25 6.85 26.15
CA TYR A 684 -2.99 7.60 27.16
C TYR A 684 -3.75 6.68 28.11
N ALA A 685 -4.47 5.69 27.57
CA ALA A 685 -5.21 4.72 28.36
C ALA A 685 -4.28 3.89 29.28
N GLU A 686 -3.16 3.42 28.76
CA GLU A 686 -2.20 2.62 29.53
C GLU A 686 -1.55 3.42 30.65
N LEU A 687 -1.14 4.67 30.40
CA LEU A 687 -0.61 5.54 31.44
C LEU A 687 -1.66 5.86 32.52
N CYS A 688 -2.93 6.06 32.15
CA CYS A 688 -4.01 6.26 33.13
C CYS A 688 -4.17 5.06 34.07
N LEU A 689 -4.14 3.83 33.52
CA LEU A 689 -4.21 2.60 34.32
C LEU A 689 -3.02 2.45 35.27
N LEU A 690 -1.82 2.84 34.83
CA LEU A 690 -0.64 2.83 35.70
C LEU A 690 -0.72 3.92 36.77
N ALA A 691 -1.28 5.09 36.46
CA ALA A 691 -1.44 6.20 37.39
C ALA A 691 -2.42 5.89 38.53
N GLU A 692 -3.43 5.03 38.33
CA GLU A 692 -4.32 4.60 39.42
C GLU A 692 -3.58 3.91 40.57
N ARG A 693 -2.40 3.35 40.30
CA ARG A 693 -1.52 2.74 41.31
C ARG A 693 -0.70 3.76 42.11
N ILE A 694 -0.72 5.04 41.70
CA ILE A 694 0.14 6.11 42.22
C ILE A 694 -0.74 7.32 42.58
N PRO A 695 -1.29 7.38 43.80
CA PRO A 695 -2.31 8.38 44.18
C PRO A 695 -1.88 9.85 44.06
N THR A 696 -0.57 10.12 43.98
CA THR A 696 -0.03 11.48 43.86
C THR A 696 0.01 12.01 42.43
N VAL A 697 -0.27 11.16 41.43
CA VAL A 697 -0.25 11.56 40.01
C VAL A 697 -1.47 12.42 39.70
N ASP A 698 -1.23 13.58 39.10
CA ASP A 698 -2.25 14.50 38.62
C ASP A 698 -2.13 14.82 37.12
N THR A 699 -1.01 14.44 36.49
CA THR A 699 -0.72 14.75 35.09
C THR A 699 -0.25 13.50 34.34
N ILE A 700 -0.78 13.30 33.14
CA ILE A 700 -0.34 12.27 32.19
C ILE A 700 0.22 12.97 30.96
N ASP A 701 1.49 12.76 30.68
CA ASP A 701 2.16 13.25 29.48
C ASP A 701 2.31 12.10 28.47
N ILE A 702 1.66 12.25 27.31
CA ILE A 702 1.74 11.26 26.22
C ILE A 702 2.85 11.60 25.21
N GLY A 703 3.70 12.56 25.55
CA GLY A 703 4.84 13.01 24.80
C GLY A 703 4.48 13.83 23.57
N GLY A 704 5.48 14.04 22.71
CA GLY A 704 5.33 14.71 21.42
C GLY A 704 5.22 13.76 20.23
N GLY A 705 5.83 14.18 19.12
CA GLY A 705 6.01 13.31 17.94
C GLY A 705 4.97 13.45 16.85
N LEU A 706 4.08 14.45 16.95
CA LEU A 706 3.12 14.81 15.90
C LEU A 706 3.82 14.94 14.52
N PRO A 707 3.27 14.33 13.44
CA PRO A 707 3.86 14.36 12.11
C PRO A 707 3.59 15.69 11.40
N VAL A 708 4.38 15.97 10.36
CA VAL A 708 4.19 17.09 9.42
C VAL A 708 4.35 16.56 8.00
N PRO A 709 3.61 17.08 7.02
CA PRO A 709 3.69 16.61 5.63
C PRO A 709 4.93 17.17 4.92
N TYR A 710 5.91 16.31 4.63
CA TYR A 710 7.17 16.67 3.97
C TYR A 710 7.12 16.54 2.44
N VAL A 711 6.20 15.73 1.90
CA VAL A 711 5.95 15.64 0.45
C VAL A 711 4.59 16.22 0.10
N ALA A 712 4.42 16.63 -1.16
CA ALA A 712 3.18 17.26 -1.63
C ALA A 712 1.95 16.33 -1.55
N GLU A 713 2.17 15.02 -1.56
CA GLU A 713 1.12 14.00 -1.51
C GLU A 713 0.70 13.60 -0.08
N GLU A 714 1.45 13.99 0.94
CA GLU A 714 1.11 13.69 2.34
C GLU A 714 0.00 14.60 2.85
N ALA A 715 -1.02 14.00 3.48
CA ALA A 715 -2.09 14.76 4.13
C ALA A 715 -1.58 15.44 5.43
N PRO A 716 -2.06 16.65 5.75
CA PRO A 716 -1.82 17.25 7.06
C PRO A 716 -2.32 16.35 8.21
N PHE A 717 -1.67 16.45 9.38
CA PHE A 717 -2.11 15.73 10.56
C PHE A 717 -3.53 16.14 10.98
N ASP A 718 -4.46 15.18 11.02
CA ASP A 718 -5.86 15.40 11.36
C ASP A 718 -6.05 15.52 12.88
N LEU A 719 -6.02 16.76 13.36
CA LEU A 719 -6.25 17.09 14.76
C LEU A 719 -7.64 16.67 15.26
N ALA A 720 -8.67 16.72 14.40
CA ALA A 720 -10.04 16.41 14.81
C ALA A 720 -10.21 14.90 15.06
N THR A 721 -9.66 14.08 14.18
CA THR A 721 -9.63 12.62 14.38
C THR A 721 -8.77 12.24 15.60
N TRP A 722 -7.63 12.93 15.79
CA TRP A 722 -6.79 12.71 16.97
C TRP A 722 -7.53 13.05 18.27
N GLU A 723 -8.20 14.20 18.34
CA GLU A 723 -9.02 14.61 19.47
C GLU A 723 -10.15 13.63 19.77
N ALA A 724 -10.88 13.17 18.74
CA ALA A 724 -11.94 12.18 18.89
C ALA A 724 -11.43 10.85 19.49
N GLY A 725 -10.15 10.52 19.30
CA GLY A 725 -9.49 9.39 19.94
C GLY A 725 -9.14 9.61 21.41
N LEU A 726 -8.77 10.84 21.79
CA LEU A 726 -8.35 11.19 23.16
C LEU A 726 -9.53 11.48 24.09
N ALA A 727 -10.57 12.14 23.59
CA ALA A 727 -11.71 12.62 24.38
C ALA A 727 -12.41 11.52 25.21
N PRO A 728 -12.61 10.27 24.71
CA PRO A 728 -13.20 9.19 25.51
C PRO A 728 -12.34 8.80 26.72
N ILE A 729 -11.00 8.79 26.58
CA ILE A 729 -10.08 8.47 27.67
C ILE A 729 -10.08 9.62 28.69
N LYS A 730 -10.04 10.86 28.21
CA LYS A 730 -10.12 12.05 29.07
C LYS A 730 -11.41 12.07 29.90
N ALA A 731 -12.54 11.68 29.31
CA ALA A 731 -13.82 11.59 30.00
C ALA A 731 -13.86 10.45 31.05
N ALA A 732 -13.14 9.35 30.81
CA ALA A 732 -13.04 8.24 31.76
C ALA A 732 -12.09 8.55 32.93
N TYR A 733 -11.08 9.39 32.71
CA TYR A 733 -10.07 9.78 33.70
C TYR A 733 -9.97 11.30 33.90
N PRO A 734 -11.07 11.99 34.30
CA PRO A 734 -11.11 13.45 34.37
C PRO A 734 -10.18 14.04 35.45
N GLN A 735 -9.73 13.23 36.41
CA GLN A 735 -8.82 13.64 37.47
C GLN A 735 -7.39 13.92 36.97
N TYR A 736 -7.02 13.42 35.79
CA TYR A 736 -5.68 13.63 35.23
C TYR A 736 -5.69 14.73 34.17
N ALA A 737 -4.79 15.70 34.31
CA ALA A 737 -4.47 16.64 33.25
C ALA A 737 -3.66 15.93 32.16
N LEU A 738 -4.07 16.05 30.90
CA LEU A 738 -3.35 15.54 29.74
C LEU A 738 -2.34 16.60 29.28
N ALA A 739 -1.07 16.19 29.21
CA ALA A 739 0.04 16.98 28.72
C ALA A 739 0.61 16.39 27.42
N ILE A 740 1.19 17.27 26.60
CA ILE A 740 1.93 16.91 25.38
C ILE A 740 3.18 17.78 25.21
N GLU A 741 4.17 17.23 24.49
CA GLU A 741 5.47 17.88 24.24
C GLU A 741 5.74 18.14 22.73
N PRO A 742 4.94 18.96 22.03
CA PRO A 742 5.12 19.18 20.60
C PRO A 742 6.41 19.97 20.31
N GLY A 743 7.18 19.53 19.33
CA GLY A 743 8.34 20.25 18.81
C GLY A 743 8.19 20.49 17.31
N ARG A 744 8.53 19.46 16.53
CA ARG A 744 8.53 19.51 15.05
C ARG A 744 7.26 20.08 14.44
N TYR A 745 6.09 19.65 14.91
CA TYR A 745 4.79 20.09 14.41
C TYR A 745 4.61 21.62 14.40
N LEU A 746 5.21 22.30 15.37
CA LEU A 746 5.04 23.74 15.54
C LEU A 746 5.96 24.56 14.64
N VAL A 747 7.13 24.03 14.25
CA VAL A 747 8.19 24.84 13.65
C VAL A 747 8.74 24.32 12.33
N ALA A 748 8.50 23.05 11.95
CA ALA A 748 9.10 22.48 10.74
C ALA A 748 8.73 23.27 9.48
N GLU A 749 7.43 23.37 9.17
CA GLU A 749 6.91 24.07 7.99
C GLU A 749 7.14 25.59 8.05
N ALA A 750 7.45 26.14 9.23
CA ALA A 750 7.71 27.56 9.40
C ALA A 750 9.12 27.98 8.95
N GLY A 751 10.04 27.04 8.68
CA GLY A 751 11.42 27.36 8.35
C GLY A 751 11.87 26.87 6.99
N VAL A 752 12.67 27.68 6.32
CA VAL A 752 13.37 27.33 5.08
C VAL A 752 14.87 27.59 5.22
N LEU A 753 15.69 26.80 4.53
CA LEU A 753 17.13 27.03 4.37
C LEU A 753 17.38 27.53 2.94
N LEU A 754 18.00 28.70 2.82
CA LEU A 754 18.38 29.33 1.56
C LEU A 754 19.87 29.11 1.31
N LEU A 755 20.17 28.62 0.11
CA LEU A 755 21.49 28.25 -0.37
C LEU A 755 21.74 28.92 -1.73
N THR A 756 23.00 29.13 -2.07
CA THR A 756 23.40 29.55 -3.42
C THR A 756 23.93 28.34 -4.19
N ALA A 757 23.39 28.10 -5.39
CA ALA A 757 23.94 27.13 -6.32
C ALA A 757 25.33 27.60 -6.77
N THR A 758 26.37 26.85 -6.45
CA THR A 758 27.76 27.17 -6.81
C THR A 758 28.18 26.53 -8.13
N GLN A 759 27.73 25.31 -8.40
CA GLN A 759 28.16 24.51 -9.54
C GLN A 759 27.04 23.60 -10.04
N LEU A 760 27.04 23.32 -11.35
CA LEU A 760 26.27 22.24 -11.95
C LEU A 760 27.23 21.22 -12.55
N VAL A 761 27.04 19.95 -12.22
CA VAL A 761 27.88 18.85 -12.71
C VAL A 761 26.99 17.75 -13.26
N ASP A 762 27.22 17.37 -14.52
CA ASP A 762 26.72 16.11 -15.06
C ASP A 762 27.85 15.09 -15.04
N LYS A 763 27.62 13.97 -14.36
CA LYS A 763 28.55 12.84 -14.35
C LYS A 763 27.77 11.55 -14.57
N ASP A 764 28.04 10.90 -15.70
CA ASP A 764 27.43 9.63 -16.09
C ASP A 764 25.90 9.66 -16.08
N GLY A 765 25.29 10.79 -16.49
CA GLY A 765 23.85 10.98 -16.52
C GLY A 765 23.24 11.41 -15.19
N VAL A 766 24.03 11.54 -14.12
CA VAL A 766 23.59 12.10 -12.84
C VAL A 766 23.95 13.59 -12.79
N ARG A 767 22.94 14.44 -12.92
CA ARG A 767 23.06 15.88 -12.76
C ARG A 767 23.05 16.28 -11.30
N ARG A 768 23.94 17.19 -10.91
CA ARG A 768 24.07 17.69 -9.54
C ARG A 768 24.05 19.21 -9.50
N VAL A 769 23.36 19.76 -8.51
CA VAL A 769 23.49 21.16 -8.08
C VAL A 769 24.32 21.17 -6.80
N GLY A 770 25.54 21.68 -6.88
CA GLY A 770 26.38 21.91 -5.71
C GLY A 770 26.02 23.21 -5.04
N CYS A 771 25.71 23.19 -3.75
CA CYS A 771 25.37 24.36 -2.93
C CYS A 771 26.54 24.82 -2.06
N ASP A 772 26.45 26.03 -1.53
CA ASP A 772 27.46 26.63 -0.64
C ASP A 772 27.42 26.14 0.82
N ALA A 773 26.43 25.29 1.16
CA ALA A 773 26.39 24.53 2.40
C ALA A 773 25.74 23.15 2.20
N GLY A 774 25.94 22.27 3.19
CA GLY A 774 25.55 20.87 3.13
C GLY A 774 25.07 20.32 4.46
N MET A 775 25.46 19.08 4.78
CA MET A 775 25.12 18.37 6.01
C MET A 775 25.53 19.11 7.29
N ASN A 776 26.50 20.03 7.20
CA ASN A 776 26.87 20.89 8.33
C ASN A 776 25.80 21.95 8.65
N ALA A 777 25.04 22.40 7.64
CA ALA A 777 23.96 23.36 7.79
C ALA A 777 22.61 22.67 8.03
N LEU A 778 22.37 21.52 7.41
CA LEU A 778 21.18 20.69 7.60
C LEU A 778 21.58 19.21 7.67
N LEU A 779 21.74 18.69 8.89
CA LEU A 779 22.25 17.34 9.12
C LEU A 779 21.22 16.24 8.85
N ARG A 780 19.92 16.57 8.87
CA ARG A 780 18.82 15.59 8.85
C ARG A 780 18.85 14.64 7.63
N PRO A 781 19.07 15.11 6.39
CA PRO A 781 19.18 14.21 5.23
C PRO A 781 20.31 13.20 5.39
N ALA A 782 21.47 13.61 5.89
CA ALA A 782 22.61 12.72 6.08
C ALA A 782 22.46 11.74 7.26
N LEU A 783 21.72 12.14 8.30
CA LEU A 783 21.59 11.35 9.54
C LEU A 783 20.39 10.39 9.55
N TYR A 784 19.29 10.81 8.93
CA TYR A 784 17.97 10.17 8.99
C TYR A 784 17.38 9.86 7.61
N ASP A 785 18.09 10.15 6.52
CA ASP A 785 17.53 10.15 5.16
C ASP A 785 16.26 11.02 5.06
N ALA A 786 16.20 12.08 5.87
CA ALA A 786 15.03 12.93 5.98
C ALA A 786 14.72 13.62 4.64
N TRP A 787 13.46 13.51 4.22
CA TRP A 787 12.98 14.22 3.04
C TRP A 787 12.70 15.69 3.36
N HIS A 788 13.14 16.57 2.46
CA HIS A 788 12.74 17.97 2.41
C HIS A 788 12.41 18.33 0.96
N GLU A 789 11.39 19.16 0.76
CA GLU A 789 11.12 19.75 -0.55
C GLU A 789 12.25 20.71 -0.93
N VAL A 790 12.67 20.68 -2.19
CA VAL A 790 13.73 21.56 -2.69
C VAL A 790 13.25 22.26 -3.95
N ALA A 791 13.32 23.58 -3.94
CA ALA A 791 12.90 24.43 -5.05
C ALA A 791 14.04 25.35 -5.49
N ASN A 792 14.11 25.65 -6.78
CA ASN A 792 14.91 26.76 -7.28
C ASN A 792 14.08 28.04 -7.12
N LEU A 793 14.29 28.76 -6.02
CA LEU A 793 13.51 29.95 -5.67
C LEU A 793 13.69 31.08 -6.70
N SER A 794 14.87 31.18 -7.32
CA SER A 794 15.13 32.14 -8.40
C SER A 794 14.28 31.87 -9.65
N ARG A 795 13.86 30.61 -9.86
CA ARG A 795 13.15 30.17 -11.08
C ARG A 795 11.85 29.42 -10.77
N LEU A 796 11.15 29.84 -9.73
CA LEU A 796 9.98 29.12 -9.20
C LEU A 796 8.85 28.95 -10.24
N ASP A 797 8.70 29.91 -11.17
CA ASP A 797 7.67 29.88 -12.22
C ASP A 797 8.04 28.96 -13.40
N ASN A 798 9.28 28.47 -13.47
CA ASN A 798 9.71 27.58 -14.53
C ASN A 798 9.24 26.15 -14.26
N ARG A 799 8.97 25.40 -15.32
CA ARG A 799 8.57 23.99 -15.19
C ARG A 799 9.73 23.15 -14.66
N ASN A 800 9.48 22.36 -13.61
CA ASN A 800 10.43 21.38 -13.09
C ASN A 800 10.53 20.16 -14.04
N ASP A 801 11.45 20.23 -14.99
CA ASP A 801 11.59 19.28 -16.11
C ASP A 801 12.88 18.44 -16.10
N ALA A 802 13.73 18.59 -15.09
CA ALA A 802 14.99 17.87 -14.94
C ALA A 802 15.23 17.37 -13.52
N ASP A 803 15.77 16.16 -13.40
CA ASP A 803 16.21 15.57 -12.13
C ASP A 803 17.65 15.96 -11.78
N PHE A 804 17.84 16.39 -10.53
CA PHE A 804 19.12 16.76 -9.93
C PHE A 804 19.30 16.15 -8.53
N ASP A 805 20.52 15.74 -8.20
CA ASP A 805 20.93 15.62 -6.80
C ASP A 805 21.40 17.00 -6.31
N VAL A 806 20.94 17.43 -5.13
CA VAL A 806 21.36 18.67 -4.48
C VAL A 806 22.33 18.31 -3.37
N VAL A 807 23.57 18.78 -3.50
CA VAL A 807 24.71 18.35 -2.67
C VAL A 807 25.40 19.55 -2.05
N GLY A 808 26.06 19.33 -0.92
CA GLY A 808 26.85 20.36 -0.27
C GLY A 808 28.34 20.32 -0.64
N PRO A 809 29.16 21.19 -0.03
CA PRO A 809 30.59 21.31 -0.28
C PRO A 809 31.46 20.63 0.82
N ILE A 810 30.89 19.75 1.64
CA ILE A 810 31.59 18.92 2.62
C ILE A 810 32.19 17.72 1.88
N CYS A 811 33.45 17.39 2.21
CA CYS A 811 34.17 16.28 1.60
C CYS A 811 33.74 14.92 2.16
N GLU A 812 32.44 14.63 2.16
CA GLU A 812 31.89 13.39 2.71
C GLU A 812 30.81 12.83 1.78
N SER A 813 30.78 11.51 1.64
CA SER A 813 29.85 10.86 0.69
C SER A 813 28.38 11.05 1.08
N GLY A 814 28.13 11.30 2.37
CA GLY A 814 26.81 11.60 2.91
C GLY A 814 26.37 13.06 2.73
N ASP A 815 27.19 13.95 2.13
CA ASP A 815 26.85 15.36 1.97
C ASP A 815 25.86 15.62 0.81
N VAL A 816 24.67 15.04 0.97
CA VAL A 816 23.59 15.11 0.01
C VAL A 816 22.36 15.63 0.73
N LEU A 817 21.94 16.84 0.38
CA LEU A 817 20.73 17.46 0.93
C LEU A 817 19.48 16.84 0.32
N ALA A 818 19.56 16.42 -0.95
CA ALA A 818 18.42 15.97 -1.72
C ALA A 818 18.87 15.08 -2.89
N ARG A 819 18.17 13.96 -3.14
CA ARG A 819 18.39 13.09 -4.30
C ARG A 819 17.24 13.17 -5.29
N GLN A 820 17.53 13.11 -6.59
CA GLN A 820 16.53 13.05 -7.67
C GLN A 820 15.39 14.09 -7.50
N ARG A 821 15.76 15.35 -7.25
CA ARG A 821 14.83 16.47 -7.15
C ARG A 821 14.52 17.04 -8.53
N ARG A 822 13.23 17.21 -8.80
CA ARG A 822 12.74 17.84 -10.03
C ARG A 822 12.92 19.34 -9.90
N LEU A 823 13.87 19.90 -10.64
CA LEU A 823 14.13 21.33 -10.75
C LEU A 823 14.02 21.78 -12.21
N PRO A 824 13.96 23.09 -12.50
CA PRO A 824 14.00 23.57 -13.87
C PRO A 824 15.33 23.16 -14.52
N SER A 825 15.30 22.63 -15.74
CA SER A 825 16.50 22.33 -16.54
C SER A 825 17.39 23.56 -16.77
N THR A 826 16.80 24.75 -16.65
CA THR A 826 17.50 26.04 -16.70
C THR A 826 18.20 26.43 -15.40
N THR A 827 18.19 25.59 -14.35
CA THR A 827 18.92 25.86 -13.10
C THR A 827 20.39 26.15 -13.41
N ALA A 828 20.96 27.17 -12.78
CA ALA A 828 22.29 27.66 -13.08
C ALA A 828 23.04 28.08 -11.81
N PRO A 829 24.39 28.17 -11.86
CA PRO A 829 25.16 28.75 -10.76
C PRO A 829 24.71 30.19 -10.48
N GLY A 830 24.64 30.57 -9.20
CA GLY A 830 24.13 31.84 -8.72
C GLY A 830 22.62 31.83 -8.41
N ASP A 831 21.88 30.82 -8.84
CA ASP A 831 20.47 30.68 -8.45
C ASP A 831 20.36 30.37 -6.93
N VAL A 832 19.29 30.86 -6.31
CA VAL A 832 18.95 30.57 -4.92
C VAL A 832 18.16 29.27 -4.86
N ILE A 833 18.72 28.28 -4.15
CA ILE A 833 18.09 27.00 -3.86
C ILE A 833 17.49 27.07 -2.46
N LEU A 834 16.20 26.76 -2.36
CA LEU A 834 15.43 26.71 -1.12
C LEU A 834 15.22 25.26 -0.72
N VAL A 835 15.53 24.92 0.53
CA VAL A 835 15.15 23.66 1.18
C VAL A 835 14.03 23.96 2.18
N ALA A 836 12.84 23.43 1.95
CA ALA A 836 11.65 23.69 2.76
C ALA A 836 11.58 22.83 4.01
N ASP A 837 10.63 23.14 4.90
CA ASP A 837 10.31 22.39 6.13
C ASP A 837 11.52 22.18 7.05
N ALA A 838 12.49 23.10 7.00
CA ALA A 838 13.77 23.03 7.68
C ALA A 838 13.76 23.76 9.04
N GLY A 839 12.59 24.18 9.51
CA GLY A 839 12.47 24.94 10.77
C GLY A 839 12.63 24.11 12.04
N ALA A 840 12.52 22.78 11.95
CA ALA A 840 12.75 21.87 13.07
C ALA A 840 14.04 21.08 12.86
N TYR A 841 14.93 21.08 13.86
CA TYR A 841 16.19 20.34 13.85
C TYR A 841 17.10 20.67 12.65
N GLY A 842 16.93 21.86 12.08
CA GLY A 842 17.83 22.44 11.09
C GLY A 842 19.02 23.09 11.81
N MET A 843 18.91 24.38 12.07
CA MET A 843 19.94 25.16 12.79
C MET A 843 20.33 24.54 14.14
N ALA A 844 19.37 23.98 14.88
CA ALA A 844 19.64 23.33 16.17
C ALA A 844 20.63 22.14 16.08
N MET A 845 20.77 21.53 14.90
CA MET A 845 21.74 20.45 14.62
C MET A 845 22.87 20.91 13.69
N ALA A 846 22.89 22.19 13.29
CA ALA A 846 23.96 22.74 12.48
C ALA A 846 25.25 22.79 13.29
N ASN A 847 26.38 22.61 12.60
CA ASN A 847 27.68 22.49 13.23
C ASN A 847 28.77 23.10 12.35
N THR A 848 29.93 23.34 12.97
CA THR A 848 31.09 23.91 12.31
C THR A 848 32.05 22.84 11.79
N TYR A 849 31.53 21.67 11.38
CA TYR A 849 32.37 20.63 10.78
C TYR A 849 33.08 21.18 9.54
N ASN A 850 34.34 20.78 9.35
CA ASN A 850 35.28 21.39 8.40
C ASN A 850 35.49 22.90 8.59
N LEU A 851 35.32 23.40 9.82
CA LEU A 851 35.47 24.82 10.20
C LEU A 851 34.58 25.78 9.38
N ARG A 852 33.46 25.29 8.85
CA ARG A 852 32.50 26.12 8.15
C ARG A 852 31.66 26.91 9.15
N ALA A 853 31.31 28.15 8.80
CA ALA A 853 30.45 28.98 9.62
C ALA A 853 29.03 28.37 9.72
N LEU A 854 28.36 28.64 10.84
CA LEU A 854 26.94 28.34 10.98
C LEU A 854 26.12 29.25 10.05
N PRO A 855 24.97 28.80 9.53
CA PRO A 855 24.04 29.66 8.80
C PRO A 855 23.58 30.86 9.63
N VAL A 856 23.21 31.95 8.95
CA VAL A 856 22.53 33.08 9.60
C VAL A 856 21.04 32.74 9.80
N GLU A 857 20.39 33.25 10.85
CA GLU A 857 18.94 33.08 11.08
C GLU A 857 18.21 34.42 10.91
N ASP A 858 17.20 34.43 10.05
CA ASP A 858 16.29 35.56 9.83
C ASP A 858 14.86 35.24 10.32
N ILE A 859 14.15 36.28 10.76
CA ILE A 859 12.72 36.20 11.12
C ILE A 859 11.88 36.98 10.12
N LEU A 860 10.77 36.39 9.71
CA LEU A 860 9.66 37.03 9.01
C LEU A 860 8.45 37.01 9.94
N ASP A 861 7.99 38.20 10.34
CA ASP A 861 6.87 38.37 11.29
C ASP A 861 5.72 39.22 10.72
N ASP A 862 5.80 39.56 9.44
CA ASP A 862 4.96 40.55 8.76
C ASP A 862 3.81 39.89 7.99
#